data_AF-A0A7K6DBY9-F1
#
_entry.id   AF-A0A7K6DBY9-F1
#
_cell.length_a   1.000
_cell.length_b   1.000
_cell.length_c   1.000
_cell.angle_alpha   90.00
_cell.angle_beta   90.00
_cell.angle_gamma   90.00
#
_symmetry.space_group_name_H-M   'P 1'
#
loop_
_entity.id
_entity.type
_entity.pdbx_description
1 polymer ?
#
loop_
_entity_poly.entity_id
_entity_poly.type
_entity_poly.pdbx_seq_one_letter_code
_entity_poly.pdbx_strand_id
1 'polypeptide(L)'
;MEPGAVGAAVPACPAGPWAVGEEMAILHGGFLLAARLLQPRPLRELRKADWPRAGVPITDALREIGERCPSSLGLWKKEIVAIVWAKILLPAPPAASLEWGWKDDGFFSVGAMIPEVSHTALFELVKALGVPRLFVQLLLALPPDVCRGQLENLVEYISSETSPSDVRLFLDMWWEVMKHKEGQEDATVSAFSALIHQHGGESSLEDGLQPPKRFKGDPGNPTGLPMLLLEGLKQTRGSIAQPRLRCYALANLAELLCLSAGLGPGDSPLPITEYLAKVSAMVSLWCSDTDSQYHPCALGEKVREAERSMSLVSAIKLSREELLVGLDLLCSLLQTWGEELQDSLKGSQELCYESYRLLDTLSALGKSLDFLSETGDLGEGEARVVLELSQLTKDFLRDSSAVLKDLDTSLVSSVAMAIIAQRLDRHGDTCSVFASEKTWAFSKAWVECLVKNKALFQKPELVLKLLETLVNFATSCQDEEARELQRQGTKAIMECYTELSLTDKNKMISGVLASWGGPGLSQNLQVVREGFQDDLNVTFNQITKSVSDEGLTRAVASVARLTLLYPEATVKQVCHLAVVNLGAHQFLAQILCSFPALSFLESHEDPGRPRSLVMRCLEEAVWGKLSTAREEEQFLQFLAFLMQPGSATPLVSPAEVTKAFVLPYLKSDSPQIELSLQILSKVLGIPCCSEEHWIKSCHPFPLILSLCKLLDGYTKYWHQPREQLFPSMETKDLILSILCRLCEMVGPETVPSPELWVQSLAWLHRKVTSLDWTVGLRLKQLFGDHFKNEVPATLFEICRLPEDEWTSQSLPAYGMGSGLLAWMECCCVSPALRDTMQALLAVNVDNPEEVNLFSKGFLVALIQVLPWCSQGEWKRLTAVVEQLLQRQVLHVPYTLEYVQHLPLLNLRPFARHLQFSVLFLRGFQLLCSSSCSSWLPPEAWLHVVQLYCASLTDLLASVKAAAGPPSHPAEDGTYTQEVSFTCIQLFCHLLHVAAMLPAGGCGEPLLVVALEVLSQYEAFSEADASPCAALRRANERHFLEAITDNVGDKELRSTLLQKLSKLGA
;
A
#
# COMPACT_ATOMS: atom_id res chain seq x y z
N MET A 1 -38.84 -52.72 2.36
CA MET A 1 -40.19 -52.16 2.11
C MET A 1 -40.64 -51.48 3.38
N GLU A 2 -41.31 -50.35 3.20
CA GLU A 2 -41.59 -49.26 4.14
C GLU A 2 -40.39 -48.38 4.53
N PRO A 3 -40.61 -47.06 4.44
CA PRO A 3 -40.65 -46.29 5.67
C PRO A 3 -41.87 -45.35 5.76
N GLY A 4 -42.36 -45.19 6.98
CA GLY A 4 -43.31 -44.17 7.40
C GLY A 4 -42.65 -43.08 8.27
N ALA A 5 -43.40 -41.97 8.39
CA ALA A 5 -43.26 -40.86 9.33
C ALA A 5 -42.14 -39.83 9.09
N VAL A 6 -42.45 -38.77 8.34
CA VAL A 6 -42.38 -37.36 8.81
C VAL A 6 -43.45 -36.57 8.05
N GLY A 7 -44.54 -36.22 8.74
CA GLY A 7 -45.48 -35.21 8.25
C GLY A 7 -44.80 -33.84 8.36
N ALA A 8 -44.39 -33.29 7.23
CA ALA A 8 -43.95 -31.91 7.14
C ALA A 8 -45.16 -31.01 7.41
N ALA A 9 -45.12 -30.27 8.51
CA ALA A 9 -46.00 -29.13 8.71
C ALA A 9 -45.74 -28.16 7.55
N VAL A 10 -46.75 -28.01 6.70
CA VAL A 10 -46.81 -26.96 5.68
C VAL A 10 -46.64 -25.64 6.42
N PRO A 11 -45.66 -24.78 6.07
CA PRO A 11 -45.61 -23.44 6.62
C PRO A 11 -46.87 -22.72 6.12
N ALA A 12 -47.78 -22.42 7.04
CA ALA A 12 -48.92 -21.56 6.75
C ALA A 12 -48.39 -20.26 6.13
N CYS A 13 -48.92 -19.90 4.96
CA CYS A 13 -48.64 -18.60 4.35
C CYS A 13 -48.89 -17.50 5.41
N PRO A 14 -48.06 -16.44 5.48
CA PRO A 14 -48.38 -15.30 6.32
C PRO A 14 -49.68 -14.71 5.77
N ALA A 15 -50.77 -14.93 6.50
CA ALA A 15 -52.03 -14.31 6.18
C ALA A 15 -51.82 -12.79 6.30
N GLY A 16 -52.26 -12.01 5.32
CA GLY A 16 -52.08 -10.55 5.32
C GLY A 16 -52.65 -9.88 6.58
N PRO A 17 -52.41 -8.57 6.78
CA PRO A 17 -52.75 -7.83 8.02
C PRO A 17 -54.24 -7.83 8.41
N TRP A 18 -55.12 -8.41 7.58
CA TRP A 18 -56.57 -8.50 7.79
C TRP A 18 -57.06 -9.95 7.94
N ALA A 19 -56.24 -10.86 8.48
CA ALA A 19 -56.58 -12.26 8.63
C ALA A 19 -57.49 -12.52 9.86
N VAL A 20 -58.48 -13.39 9.69
CA VAL A 20 -59.32 -13.88 10.79
C VAL A 20 -58.59 -15.04 11.49
N GLY A 21 -57.95 -14.73 12.63
CA GLY A 21 -57.21 -15.69 13.48
C GLY A 21 -57.84 -15.91 14.86
N GLU A 22 -57.18 -16.73 15.70
CA GLU A 22 -57.60 -17.02 17.08
C GLU A 22 -57.56 -15.74 17.95
N GLU A 23 -56.60 -14.86 17.69
CA GLU A 23 -56.44 -13.57 18.37
C GLU A 23 -57.65 -12.64 18.12
N MET A 24 -58.20 -12.66 16.90
CA MET A 24 -59.39 -11.89 16.55
C MET A 24 -60.65 -12.41 17.25
N ALA A 25 -60.74 -13.72 17.49
CA ALA A 25 -61.84 -14.31 18.24
C ALA A 25 -61.80 -13.91 19.73
N ILE A 26 -60.61 -13.86 20.33
CA ILE A 26 -60.39 -13.38 21.71
C ILE A 26 -60.79 -11.90 21.81
N LEU A 27 -60.34 -11.08 20.86
CA LEU A 27 -60.69 -9.66 20.80
C LEU A 27 -62.20 -9.45 20.63
N HIS A 28 -62.83 -10.21 19.74
CA HIS A 28 -64.29 -10.21 19.55
C HIS A 28 -65.06 -10.53 20.84
N GLY A 29 -64.62 -11.56 21.57
CA GLY A 29 -65.19 -11.92 22.87
C GLY A 29 -65.11 -10.78 23.89
N GLY A 30 -63.96 -10.09 23.94
CA GLY A 30 -63.77 -8.91 24.79
C GLY A 30 -64.74 -7.78 24.48
N PHE A 31 -64.92 -7.43 23.19
CA PHE A 31 -65.87 -6.39 22.78
C PHE A 31 -67.35 -6.79 23.00
N LEU A 32 -67.73 -8.06 22.83
CA LEU A 32 -69.09 -8.52 23.13
C LEU A 32 -69.41 -8.45 24.63
N LEU A 33 -68.45 -8.82 25.48
CA LEU A 33 -68.59 -8.71 26.93
C LEU A 33 -68.70 -7.24 27.35
N ALA A 34 -67.88 -6.35 26.77
CA ALA A 34 -67.98 -4.91 26.97
C ALA A 34 -69.36 -4.36 26.56
N ALA A 35 -69.89 -4.77 25.41
CA ALA A 35 -71.22 -4.37 24.93
C ALA A 35 -72.34 -4.81 25.88
N ARG A 36 -72.20 -6.00 26.47
CA ARG A 36 -73.16 -6.52 27.45
C ARG A 36 -73.14 -5.71 28.76
N LEU A 37 -71.96 -5.29 29.20
CA LEU A 37 -71.78 -4.49 30.43
C LEU A 37 -72.28 -3.04 30.28
N LEU A 38 -72.39 -2.52 29.06
CA LEU A 38 -72.82 -1.15 28.76
C LEU A 38 -74.34 -1.02 28.51
N GLN A 39 -75.10 -2.12 28.46
CA GLN A 39 -76.54 -2.06 28.21
C GLN A 39 -77.30 -1.18 29.22
N PRO A 40 -78.30 -0.38 28.76
CA PRO A 40 -78.95 -0.43 27.44
C PRO A 40 -78.25 0.38 26.32
N ARG A 41 -77.11 1.03 26.59
CA ARG A 41 -76.41 1.85 25.57
C ARG A 41 -75.50 0.99 24.69
N PRO A 42 -75.41 1.28 23.38
CA PRO A 42 -74.45 0.62 22.48
C PRO A 42 -73.02 1.15 22.69
N LEU A 43 -72.00 0.35 22.34
CA LEU A 43 -70.57 0.73 22.46
C LEU A 43 -70.19 2.00 21.68
N ARG A 44 -70.89 2.29 20.58
CA ARG A 44 -70.74 3.56 19.83
C ARG A 44 -71.08 4.82 20.64
N GLU A 45 -71.77 4.69 21.78
CA GLU A 45 -72.16 5.80 22.67
C GLU A 45 -71.38 5.80 24.01
N LEU A 46 -70.26 5.06 24.07
CA LEU A 46 -69.41 4.95 25.25
C LEU A 46 -68.84 6.32 25.70
N ARG A 47 -69.01 6.65 26.99
CA ARG A 47 -68.39 7.82 27.64
C ARG A 47 -67.13 7.42 28.42
N LYS A 48 -66.24 8.38 28.68
CA LYS A 48 -65.02 8.17 29.49
C LYS A 48 -65.31 7.50 30.84
N ALA A 49 -66.31 8.00 31.56
CA ALA A 49 -66.72 7.48 32.86
C ALA A 49 -67.16 6.00 32.84
N ASP A 50 -67.54 5.46 31.68
CA ASP A 50 -67.97 4.07 31.53
C ASP A 50 -66.79 3.11 31.31
N TRP A 51 -65.60 3.61 30.92
CA TRP A 51 -64.42 2.80 30.59
C TRP A 51 -63.92 1.90 31.74
N PRO A 52 -63.86 2.34 33.02
CA PRO A 52 -63.39 1.47 34.11
C PRO A 52 -64.22 0.19 34.29
N ARG A 53 -65.46 0.15 33.79
CA ARG A 53 -66.33 -1.03 33.82
C ARG A 53 -66.40 -1.74 32.47
N ALA A 54 -66.58 -0.99 31.37
CA ALA A 54 -66.76 -1.57 30.04
C ALA A 54 -65.44 -1.92 29.34
N GLY A 55 -64.32 -1.30 29.72
CA GLY A 55 -63.00 -1.52 29.14
C GLY A 55 -62.26 -2.75 29.67
N VAL A 56 -62.57 -3.22 30.89
CA VAL A 56 -61.88 -4.35 31.53
C VAL A 56 -61.86 -5.61 30.67
N PRO A 57 -63.00 -6.09 30.10
CA PRO A 57 -63.00 -7.27 29.23
C PRO A 57 -62.16 -7.09 27.96
N ILE A 58 -62.06 -5.86 27.45
CA ILE A 58 -61.23 -5.53 26.28
C ILE A 58 -59.76 -5.59 26.69
N THR A 59 -59.38 -4.98 27.82
CA THR A 59 -58.00 -4.99 28.30
C THR A 59 -57.50 -6.38 28.71
N ASP A 60 -58.37 -7.23 29.26
CA ASP A 60 -58.01 -8.61 29.61
C ASP A 60 -57.82 -9.46 28.35
N ALA A 61 -58.67 -9.29 27.33
CA ALA A 61 -58.48 -9.91 26.02
C ALA A 61 -57.14 -9.52 25.37
N LEU A 62 -56.74 -8.25 25.48
CA LEU A 62 -55.44 -7.77 24.98
C LEU A 62 -54.26 -8.32 25.77
N ARG A 63 -54.41 -8.48 27.09
CA ARG A 63 -53.39 -9.13 27.93
C ARG A 63 -53.19 -10.58 27.50
N GLU A 64 -54.29 -11.30 27.29
CA GLU A 64 -54.26 -12.69 26.82
C GLU A 64 -53.60 -12.82 25.43
N ILE A 65 -53.91 -11.93 24.49
CA ILE A 65 -53.25 -11.89 23.17
C ILE A 65 -51.74 -11.63 23.34
N GLY A 66 -51.36 -10.69 24.20
CA GLY A 66 -49.95 -10.36 24.46
C GLY A 66 -49.14 -11.49 25.08
N GLU A 67 -49.73 -12.29 25.98
CA GLU A 67 -49.08 -13.48 26.57
C GLU A 67 -48.87 -14.59 25.53
N ARG A 68 -49.76 -14.71 24.55
CA ARG A 68 -49.69 -15.71 23.48
C ARG A 68 -48.79 -15.28 22.31
N CYS A 69 -48.56 -13.98 22.13
CA CYS A 69 -47.70 -13.42 21.07
C CYS A 69 -46.49 -12.66 21.64
N PRO A 70 -45.40 -13.35 22.03
CA PRO A 70 -44.21 -12.73 22.64
C PRO A 70 -43.32 -11.96 21.63
N SER A 71 -43.87 -11.46 20.52
CA SER A 71 -43.10 -10.68 19.54
C SER A 71 -42.44 -9.47 20.20
N SER A 72 -41.13 -9.33 20.05
CA SER A 72 -40.31 -8.29 20.72
C SER A 72 -40.62 -6.85 20.28
N LEU A 73 -41.44 -6.67 19.24
CA LEU A 73 -41.70 -5.36 18.59
C LEU A 73 -43.13 -4.85 18.76
N GLY A 74 -44.01 -5.55 19.48
CA GLY A 74 -45.38 -5.09 19.73
C GLY A 74 -46.23 -4.92 18.46
N LEU A 75 -45.88 -5.61 17.37
CA LEU A 75 -46.55 -5.53 16.06
C LEU A 75 -48.05 -5.83 16.16
N TRP A 76 -48.43 -6.80 16.99
CA TRP A 76 -49.84 -7.15 17.24
C TRP A 76 -50.66 -5.98 17.82
N LYS A 77 -50.04 -5.13 18.67
CA LYS A 77 -50.73 -3.96 19.23
C LYS A 77 -51.09 -2.97 18.12
N LYS A 78 -50.20 -2.82 17.13
CA LYS A 78 -50.40 -1.95 15.97
C LYS A 78 -51.54 -2.44 15.09
N GLU A 79 -51.57 -3.74 14.81
CA GLU A 79 -52.61 -4.39 14.01
C GLU A 79 -53.99 -4.22 14.67
N ILE A 80 -54.10 -4.47 15.98
CA ILE A 80 -55.37 -4.29 16.71
C ILE A 80 -55.84 -2.83 16.67
N VAL A 81 -54.94 -1.86 16.90
CA VAL A 81 -55.29 -0.44 16.82
C VAL A 81 -55.72 -0.07 15.40
N ALA A 82 -55.02 -0.54 14.36
CA ALA A 82 -55.38 -0.31 12.96
C ALA A 82 -56.76 -0.91 12.61
N ILE A 83 -57.07 -2.11 13.09
CA ILE A 83 -58.36 -2.78 12.86
C ILE A 83 -59.51 -2.03 13.55
N VAL A 84 -59.37 -1.70 14.84
CA VAL A 84 -60.40 -0.96 15.59
C VAL A 84 -60.61 0.43 15.00
N TRP A 85 -59.54 1.08 14.55
CA TRP A 85 -59.65 2.40 13.94
C TRP A 85 -60.25 2.37 12.54
N ALA A 86 -59.89 1.38 11.70
CA ALA A 86 -60.51 1.17 10.40
C ALA A 86 -62.02 0.93 10.55
N LYS A 87 -62.46 0.20 11.59
CA LYS A 87 -63.88 0.01 11.90
C LYS A 87 -64.63 1.32 12.18
N ILE A 88 -63.96 2.33 12.76
CA ILE A 88 -64.55 3.64 13.06
C ILE A 88 -64.57 4.53 11.80
N LEU A 89 -63.53 4.46 10.98
CA LEU A 89 -63.36 5.32 9.80
C LEU A 89 -64.16 4.86 8.59
N LEU A 90 -64.40 3.55 8.44
CA LEU A 90 -65.09 3.00 7.29
C LEU A 90 -66.62 3.13 7.43
N PRO A 91 -67.35 3.55 6.39
CA PRO A 91 -68.80 3.62 6.42
C PRO A 91 -69.41 2.22 6.58
N ALA A 92 -70.50 2.13 7.34
CA ALA A 92 -71.22 0.86 7.50
C ALA A 92 -71.73 0.36 6.13
N PRO A 93 -71.53 -0.94 5.79
CA PRO A 93 -71.96 -1.45 4.50
C PRO A 93 -73.48 -1.32 4.34
N PRO A 94 -73.99 -0.81 3.20
CA PRO A 94 -75.42 -0.74 2.94
C PRO A 94 -76.07 -2.13 3.01
N ALA A 95 -77.29 -2.23 3.52
CA ALA A 95 -77.94 -3.53 3.77
C ALA A 95 -78.01 -4.48 2.54
N ALA A 96 -77.91 -3.94 1.32
CA ALA A 96 -77.88 -4.68 0.07
C ALA A 96 -76.50 -5.30 -0.29
N SER A 97 -75.41 -4.87 0.33
CA SER A 97 -74.04 -5.36 0.05
C SER A 97 -73.56 -6.47 1.00
N LEU A 98 -74.35 -6.84 2.01
CA LEU A 98 -73.99 -7.89 2.97
C LEU A 98 -73.79 -9.28 2.32
N GLU A 99 -74.43 -9.57 1.18
CA GLU A 99 -74.34 -10.88 0.51
C GLU A 99 -73.02 -11.09 -0.27
N TRP A 100 -72.36 -10.01 -0.72
CA TRP A 100 -71.18 -10.08 -1.61
C TRP A 100 -69.95 -9.32 -1.09
N GLY A 101 -70.08 -8.49 -0.05
CA GLY A 101 -69.00 -7.61 0.45
C GLY A 101 -67.72 -8.32 0.90
N TRP A 102 -67.78 -9.60 1.27
CA TRP A 102 -66.61 -10.41 1.63
C TRP A 102 -65.69 -10.77 0.45
N LYS A 103 -66.14 -10.61 -0.81
CA LYS A 103 -65.32 -10.89 -2.01
C LYS A 103 -64.46 -9.71 -2.47
N ASP A 104 -64.94 -8.49 -2.27
CA ASP A 104 -64.33 -7.28 -2.86
C ASP A 104 -63.55 -6.44 -1.83
N ASP A 105 -63.79 -6.64 -0.53
CA ASP A 105 -63.09 -5.97 0.57
C ASP A 105 -62.46 -6.99 1.54
N GLY A 106 -61.13 -6.99 1.62
CA GLY A 106 -60.36 -7.84 2.52
C GLY A 106 -60.58 -7.53 4.02
N PHE A 107 -61.07 -6.34 4.35
CA PHE A 107 -61.37 -5.96 5.74
C PHE A 107 -62.76 -6.41 6.20
N PHE A 108 -63.71 -6.69 5.28
CA PHE A 108 -65.11 -6.99 5.59
C PHE A 108 -65.27 -8.10 6.65
N SER A 109 -64.50 -9.19 6.53
CA SER A 109 -64.58 -10.34 7.46
C SER A 109 -64.15 -9.98 8.89
N VAL A 110 -63.15 -9.11 9.03
CA VAL A 110 -62.60 -8.67 10.32
C VAL A 110 -63.46 -7.55 10.91
N GLY A 111 -63.87 -6.58 10.09
CA GLY A 111 -64.75 -5.46 10.48
C GLY A 111 -66.16 -5.89 10.90
N ALA A 112 -66.66 -7.04 10.40
CA ALA A 112 -67.93 -7.61 10.83
C ALA A 112 -67.86 -8.27 12.23
N MET A 113 -66.67 -8.72 12.66
CA MET A 113 -66.49 -9.28 14.00
C MET A 113 -66.50 -8.19 15.08
N ILE A 114 -66.04 -6.98 14.80
CA ILE A 114 -66.00 -5.93 15.84
C ILE A 114 -67.35 -5.17 15.86
N PRO A 115 -68.02 -5.05 17.03
CA PRO A 115 -69.21 -4.21 17.17
C PRO A 115 -68.94 -2.73 16.81
N GLU A 116 -69.99 -1.96 16.51
CA GLU A 116 -69.86 -0.51 16.30
C GLU A 116 -69.32 0.18 17.57
N VAL A 117 -68.15 0.82 17.45
CA VAL A 117 -67.36 1.41 18.54
C VAL A 117 -67.13 2.91 18.32
N SER A 118 -66.87 3.65 19.39
CA SER A 118 -66.66 5.11 19.36
C SER A 118 -65.19 5.52 19.36
N HIS A 119 -64.89 6.77 18.97
CA HIS A 119 -63.55 7.36 19.12
C HIS A 119 -63.08 7.36 20.60
N THR A 120 -63.99 7.50 21.57
CA THR A 120 -63.69 7.35 23.00
C THR A 120 -63.09 5.97 23.31
N ALA A 121 -63.66 4.90 22.74
CA ALA A 121 -63.16 3.54 22.95
C ALA A 121 -61.77 3.35 22.32
N LEU A 122 -61.50 3.96 21.16
CA LEU A 122 -60.19 3.95 20.51
C LEU A 122 -59.11 4.65 21.35
N PHE A 123 -59.39 5.87 21.84
CA PHE A 123 -58.40 6.62 22.63
C PHE A 123 -58.12 5.95 23.98
N GLU A 124 -59.14 5.42 24.65
CA GLU A 124 -58.97 4.62 25.87
C GLU A 124 -58.19 3.31 25.63
N LEU A 125 -58.42 2.66 24.48
CA LEU A 125 -57.65 1.48 24.05
C LEU A 125 -56.16 1.82 23.85
N VAL A 126 -55.85 2.93 23.17
CA VAL A 126 -54.47 3.40 22.96
C VAL A 126 -53.79 3.72 24.28
N LYS A 127 -54.51 4.36 25.23
CA LYS A 127 -54.02 4.59 26.60
C LYS A 127 -53.72 3.28 27.33
N ALA A 128 -54.65 2.32 27.30
CA ALA A 128 -54.49 1.05 28.00
C ALA A 128 -53.33 0.20 27.44
N LEU A 129 -53.08 0.28 26.13
CA LEU A 129 -51.98 -0.43 25.47
C LEU A 129 -50.62 0.26 25.62
N GLY A 130 -50.61 1.56 25.96
CA GLY A 130 -49.40 2.38 26.06
C GLY A 130 -48.68 2.55 24.73
N VAL A 131 -49.43 2.79 23.64
CA VAL A 131 -48.88 2.79 22.25
C VAL A 131 -49.12 4.08 21.46
N PRO A 132 -48.82 5.27 22.03
CA PRO A 132 -48.98 6.55 21.30
C PRO A 132 -48.15 6.59 20.01
N ARG A 133 -46.95 6.00 20.01
CA ARG A 133 -46.08 5.89 18.83
C ARG A 133 -46.73 5.15 17.67
N LEU A 134 -47.33 3.98 17.93
CA LEU A 134 -47.98 3.17 16.91
C LEU A 134 -49.22 3.88 16.37
N PHE A 135 -49.96 4.56 17.26
CA PHE A 135 -51.11 5.37 16.89
C PHE A 135 -50.73 6.53 15.98
N VAL A 136 -49.66 7.28 16.30
CA VAL A 136 -49.17 8.39 15.47
C VAL A 136 -48.68 7.92 14.10
N GLN A 137 -48.01 6.76 14.03
CA GLN A 137 -47.61 6.18 12.74
C GLN A 137 -48.81 5.88 11.84
N LEU A 138 -49.94 5.44 12.41
CA LEU A 138 -51.18 5.23 11.67
C LEU A 138 -51.86 6.57 11.35
N LEU A 139 -51.88 7.53 12.28
CA LEU A 139 -52.45 8.88 12.12
C LEU A 139 -51.82 9.63 10.94
N LEU A 140 -50.49 9.62 10.85
CA LEU A 140 -49.73 10.32 9.81
C LEU A 140 -49.78 9.62 8.45
N ALA A 141 -50.27 8.37 8.39
CA ALA A 141 -50.49 7.63 7.16
C ALA A 141 -51.89 7.84 6.55
N LEU A 142 -52.78 8.57 7.25
CA LEU A 142 -54.11 8.93 6.78
C LEU A 142 -54.06 10.11 5.79
N PRO A 143 -55.07 10.24 4.90
CA PRO A 143 -55.23 11.45 4.09
C PRO A 143 -55.27 12.72 4.96
N PRO A 144 -54.70 13.87 4.52
CA PRO A 144 -54.56 15.07 5.35
C PRO A 144 -55.86 15.56 6.01
N ASP A 145 -56.99 15.50 5.29
CA ASP A 145 -58.30 15.92 5.81
C ASP A 145 -58.82 14.97 6.90
N VAL A 146 -58.62 13.66 6.72
CA VAL A 146 -58.99 12.64 7.71
C VAL A 146 -58.08 12.75 8.94
N CYS A 147 -56.77 12.92 8.73
CA CYS A 147 -55.79 13.12 9.80
C CYS A 147 -56.16 14.32 10.69
N ARG A 148 -56.51 15.46 10.07
CA ARG A 148 -56.97 16.66 10.76
C ARG A 148 -58.21 16.39 11.60
N GLY A 149 -59.26 15.80 11.01
CA GLY A 149 -60.50 15.52 11.73
C GLY A 149 -60.32 14.53 12.89
N GLN A 150 -59.41 13.56 12.75
CA GLN A 150 -59.07 12.63 13.83
C GLN A 150 -58.33 13.31 14.98
N LEU A 151 -57.46 14.28 14.68
CA LEU A 151 -56.77 15.07 15.71
C LEU A 151 -57.73 16.03 16.43
N GLU A 152 -58.70 16.62 15.73
CA GLU A 152 -59.77 17.43 16.34
C GLU A 152 -60.61 16.60 17.33
N ASN A 153 -61.03 15.39 16.93
CA ASN A 153 -61.73 14.46 17.80
C ASN A 153 -60.91 14.08 19.06
N LEU A 154 -59.58 13.96 18.93
CA LEU A 154 -58.69 13.73 20.06
C LEU A 154 -58.65 14.94 21.00
N VAL A 155 -58.51 16.15 20.47
CA VAL A 155 -58.47 17.39 21.27
C VAL A 155 -59.80 17.58 22.03
N GLU A 156 -60.94 17.32 21.37
CA GLU A 156 -62.26 17.34 22.01
C GLU A 156 -62.35 16.28 23.12
N TYR A 157 -61.91 15.05 22.84
CA TYR A 157 -61.85 13.98 23.82
C TYR A 157 -61.02 14.38 25.05
N ILE A 158 -59.81 14.91 24.88
CA ILE A 158 -58.94 15.29 26.01
C ILE A 158 -59.56 16.44 26.83
N SER A 159 -60.17 17.42 26.15
CA SER A 159 -60.75 18.61 26.77
C SER A 159 -62.02 18.29 27.58
N SER A 160 -62.69 17.18 27.29
CA SER A 160 -63.82 16.67 28.08
C SER A 160 -63.32 15.84 29.29
N GLU A 161 -63.67 16.23 30.53
CA GLU A 161 -63.33 15.45 31.75
C GLU A 161 -61.85 15.03 31.83
N THR A 162 -60.91 15.98 31.68
CA THR A 162 -59.47 15.72 31.57
C THR A 162 -58.87 15.05 32.80
N SER A 163 -58.26 13.87 32.63
CA SER A 163 -57.46 13.18 33.64
C SER A 163 -55.95 13.33 33.41
N PRO A 164 -55.08 13.07 34.41
CA PRO A 164 -53.63 13.12 34.22
C PRO A 164 -53.10 12.17 33.13
N SER A 165 -53.75 11.01 32.95
CA SER A 165 -53.41 10.07 31.88
C SER A 165 -53.84 10.55 30.50
N ASP A 166 -54.92 11.34 30.40
CA ASP A 166 -55.30 12.01 29.14
C ASP A 166 -54.27 13.06 28.74
N VAL A 167 -53.79 13.87 29.70
CA VAL A 167 -52.71 14.84 29.47
C VAL A 167 -51.43 14.13 29.04
N ARG A 168 -51.08 13.01 29.69
CA ARG A 168 -49.89 12.23 29.31
C ARG A 168 -50.01 11.68 27.88
N LEU A 169 -51.15 11.09 27.52
CA LEU A 169 -51.42 10.60 26.16
C LEU A 169 -51.26 11.73 25.14
N PHE A 170 -51.85 12.90 25.41
CA PHE A 170 -51.76 14.06 24.53
C PHE A 170 -50.31 14.50 24.29
N LEU A 171 -49.51 14.60 25.36
CA LEU A 171 -48.12 15.02 25.28
C LEU A 171 -47.23 13.97 24.61
N ASP A 172 -47.47 12.69 24.87
CA ASP A 172 -46.78 11.59 24.20
C ASP A 172 -47.13 11.56 22.71
N MET A 173 -48.41 11.77 22.35
CA MET A 173 -48.80 11.89 20.95
C MET A 173 -48.14 13.08 20.27
N TRP A 174 -48.17 14.27 20.86
CA TRP A 174 -47.47 15.46 20.34
C TRP A 174 -46.00 15.11 20.09
N TRP A 175 -45.30 14.57 21.09
CA TRP A 175 -43.90 14.18 21.00
C TRP A 175 -43.65 13.20 19.84
N GLU A 176 -44.45 12.15 19.74
CA GLU A 176 -44.33 11.15 18.69
C GLU A 176 -44.61 11.73 17.29
N VAL A 177 -45.52 12.71 17.18
CA VAL A 177 -45.77 13.44 15.93
C VAL A 177 -44.49 14.21 15.52
N MET A 178 -43.84 14.90 16.45
CA MET A 178 -42.59 15.63 16.18
C MET A 178 -41.39 14.73 15.86
N LYS A 179 -41.36 13.51 16.39
CA LYS A 179 -40.23 12.56 16.22
C LYS A 179 -40.46 11.50 15.15
N HIS A 180 -41.54 11.59 14.39
CA HIS A 180 -41.81 10.66 13.30
C HIS A 180 -40.79 10.83 12.16
N LYS A 181 -40.15 9.75 11.71
CA LYS A 181 -39.31 9.71 10.50
C LYS A 181 -40.07 8.96 9.40
N GLU A 182 -40.33 9.61 8.27
CA GLU A 182 -40.90 8.94 7.08
C GLU A 182 -39.89 7.93 6.51
N GLY A 183 -40.37 6.74 6.09
CA GLY A 183 -39.56 5.79 5.30
C GLY A 183 -39.18 4.45 5.95
N GLN A 184 -39.70 4.09 7.14
CA GLN A 184 -39.67 2.69 7.59
C GLN A 184 -40.86 1.95 6.94
N GLU A 185 -40.60 1.06 5.98
CA GLU A 185 -41.62 0.22 5.33
C GLU A 185 -42.32 -0.67 6.37
N ASP A 186 -43.47 -0.22 6.86
CA ASP A 186 -44.35 -0.97 7.73
C ASP A 186 -45.55 -1.47 6.91
N ALA A 187 -45.64 -2.78 6.75
CA ALA A 187 -46.68 -3.43 5.97
C ALA A 187 -48.09 -3.15 6.52
N THR A 188 -48.24 -3.02 7.84
CA THR A 188 -49.52 -2.75 8.51
C THR A 188 -49.95 -1.29 8.31
N VAL A 189 -49.01 -0.33 8.40
CA VAL A 189 -49.28 1.08 8.08
C VAL A 189 -49.67 1.25 6.63
N SER A 190 -48.95 0.59 5.72
CA SER A 190 -49.20 0.65 4.28
C SER A 190 -50.57 0.04 3.93
N ALA A 191 -50.90 -1.12 4.52
CA ALA A 191 -52.20 -1.76 4.33
C ALA A 191 -53.35 -0.93 4.91
N PHE A 192 -53.17 -0.33 6.09
CA PHE A 192 -54.16 0.56 6.71
C PHE A 192 -54.40 1.81 5.86
N SER A 193 -53.33 2.49 5.43
CA SER A 193 -53.43 3.66 4.55
C SER A 193 -54.13 3.31 3.23
N ALA A 194 -53.76 2.19 2.60
CA ALA A 194 -54.39 1.71 1.37
C ALA A 194 -55.89 1.41 1.55
N LEU A 195 -56.27 0.80 2.68
CA LEU A 195 -57.67 0.50 3.02
C LEU A 195 -58.51 1.77 3.14
N ILE A 196 -58.00 2.81 3.81
CA ILE A 196 -58.70 4.09 3.96
C ILE A 196 -58.76 4.84 2.62
N HIS A 197 -57.69 4.82 1.83
CA HIS A 197 -57.68 5.41 0.49
C HIS A 197 -58.68 4.73 -0.47
N GLN A 198 -58.86 3.41 -0.38
CA GLN A 198 -59.82 2.66 -1.18
C GLN A 198 -61.28 3.07 -0.91
N HIS A 199 -61.61 3.44 0.34
CA HIS A 199 -62.97 3.75 0.76
C HIS A 199 -63.26 5.27 0.88
N GLY A 200 -62.23 6.11 0.98
CA GLY A 200 -62.35 7.57 1.08
C GLY A 200 -62.52 8.31 -0.25
N GLY A 201 -62.62 7.59 -1.38
CA GLY A 201 -62.63 8.15 -2.73
C GLY A 201 -63.98 8.67 -3.25
N GLU A 202 -65.04 8.70 -2.45
CA GLU A 202 -66.34 9.22 -2.87
C GLU A 202 -66.63 10.60 -2.25
N SER A 203 -66.04 11.64 -2.85
CA SER A 203 -66.63 12.98 -2.79
C SER A 203 -67.38 13.25 -4.09
N SER A 204 -68.72 13.24 -3.98
CA SER A 204 -69.68 14.01 -4.78
C SER A 204 -69.49 14.03 -6.30
N LEU A 205 -70.22 13.14 -6.98
CA LEU A 205 -70.47 13.12 -8.43
C LEU A 205 -71.40 14.28 -8.87
N GLU A 206 -71.08 15.53 -8.53
CA GLU A 206 -71.67 16.74 -9.14
C GLU A 206 -70.64 17.88 -9.10
N ASP A 207 -69.80 17.96 -10.13
CA ASP A 207 -69.66 19.09 -11.05
C ASP A 207 -68.32 18.94 -11.80
N GLY A 208 -68.39 18.92 -13.12
CA GLY A 208 -67.33 18.46 -14.01
C GLY A 208 -66.21 19.47 -14.21
N LEU A 209 -65.37 19.69 -13.20
CA LEU A 209 -64.12 20.46 -13.34
C LEU A 209 -62.95 19.72 -12.69
N GLN A 210 -62.30 18.84 -13.46
CA GLN A 210 -60.92 18.45 -13.14
C GLN A 210 -60.01 19.68 -13.30
N PRO A 211 -59.09 19.95 -12.35
CA PRO A 211 -58.08 20.97 -12.55
C PRO A 211 -57.13 20.54 -13.68
N PRO A 212 -56.64 21.49 -14.50
CA PRO A 212 -55.76 21.16 -15.62
C PRO A 212 -54.43 20.61 -15.12
N LYS A 213 -53.89 19.61 -15.85
CA LYS A 213 -52.62 18.87 -15.64
C LYS A 213 -51.33 19.72 -15.51
N ARG A 214 -51.40 21.04 -15.35
CA ARG A 214 -50.25 21.95 -15.26
C ARG A 214 -50.00 22.55 -13.87
N PHE A 215 -50.89 22.35 -12.92
CA PHE A 215 -50.61 22.63 -11.50
C PHE A 215 -50.73 21.33 -10.73
N LYS A 216 -49.66 20.53 -10.75
CA LYS A 216 -49.35 19.73 -9.56
C LYS A 216 -48.96 20.75 -8.50
N GLY A 217 -49.92 21.18 -7.69
CA GLY A 217 -49.58 21.67 -6.36
C GLY A 217 -48.77 20.56 -5.69
N ASP A 218 -47.70 20.94 -4.98
CA ASP A 218 -46.98 20.00 -4.13
C ASP A 218 -47.99 19.16 -3.32
N PRO A 219 -47.73 17.85 -3.11
CA PRO A 219 -48.55 17.06 -2.22
C PRO A 219 -48.67 17.84 -0.91
N GLY A 220 -49.88 18.26 -0.58
CA GLY A 220 -50.11 19.20 0.50
C GLY A 220 -49.46 18.65 1.76
N ASN A 221 -48.46 19.36 2.27
CA ASN A 221 -48.05 19.21 3.66
C ASN A 221 -49.32 19.18 4.50
N PRO A 222 -49.43 18.36 5.56
CA PRO A 222 -50.54 18.41 6.51
C PRO A 222 -50.48 19.73 7.30
N THR A 223 -50.76 20.83 6.61
CA THR A 223 -50.80 22.20 7.13
C THR A 223 -51.96 22.26 8.11
N GLY A 224 -51.65 22.42 9.40
CA GLY A 224 -52.64 22.62 10.47
C GLY A 224 -52.49 21.72 11.70
N LEU A 225 -51.76 20.59 11.64
CA LEU A 225 -51.57 19.71 12.81
C LEU A 225 -50.93 20.42 14.02
N PRO A 226 -49.89 21.25 13.84
CA PRO A 226 -49.25 21.96 14.96
C PRO A 226 -50.18 22.94 15.68
N MET A 227 -51.05 23.61 14.93
CA MET A 227 -52.00 24.56 15.49
C MET A 227 -53.10 23.88 16.32
N LEU A 228 -53.55 22.71 15.89
CA LEU A 228 -54.50 21.91 16.69
C LEU A 228 -53.89 21.44 18.01
N LEU A 229 -52.60 21.08 18.00
CA LEU A 229 -51.87 20.75 19.23
C LEU A 229 -51.71 21.97 20.15
N LEU A 230 -51.36 23.14 19.60
CA LEU A 230 -51.28 24.39 20.36
C LEU A 230 -52.63 24.76 21.02
N GLU A 231 -53.72 24.66 20.27
CA GLU A 231 -55.06 24.94 20.77
C GLU A 231 -55.50 23.91 21.83
N GLY A 232 -55.18 22.62 21.64
CA GLY A 232 -55.42 21.58 22.64
C GLY A 232 -54.68 21.83 23.96
N LEU A 233 -53.41 22.28 23.91
CA LEU A 233 -52.67 22.68 25.12
C LEU A 233 -53.30 23.91 25.79
N LYS A 234 -53.74 24.89 25.00
CA LYS A 234 -54.40 26.09 25.52
C LYS A 234 -55.71 25.78 26.25
N GLN A 235 -56.50 24.81 25.76
CA GLN A 235 -57.74 24.35 26.37
C GLN A 235 -57.50 23.53 27.65
N THR A 236 -56.41 22.77 27.70
CA THR A 236 -56.13 21.83 28.79
C THR A 236 -55.19 22.38 29.87
N ARG A 237 -54.55 23.54 29.67
CA ARG A 237 -53.55 24.12 30.59
C ARG A 237 -54.01 24.24 32.05
N GLY A 238 -55.30 24.48 32.30
CA GLY A 238 -55.86 24.58 33.66
C GLY A 238 -55.90 23.25 34.42
N SER A 239 -55.85 22.12 33.70
CA SER A 239 -55.94 20.76 34.25
C SER A 239 -54.57 20.13 34.51
N ILE A 240 -53.46 20.78 34.11
CA ILE A 240 -52.09 20.25 34.26
C ILE A 240 -51.51 20.69 35.61
N ALA A 241 -51.73 19.90 36.65
CA ALA A 241 -51.28 20.20 38.01
C ALA A 241 -49.86 19.69 38.35
N GLN A 242 -49.41 18.60 37.71
CA GLN A 242 -48.13 17.96 38.05
C GLN A 242 -46.94 18.71 37.44
N PRO A 243 -45.90 19.09 38.22
CA PRO A 243 -44.70 19.76 37.71
C PRO A 243 -44.04 19.03 36.53
N ARG A 244 -43.92 17.69 36.60
CA ARG A 244 -43.37 16.85 35.53
C ARG A 244 -44.12 16.99 34.20
N LEU A 245 -45.45 17.01 34.23
CA LEU A 245 -46.28 17.17 33.03
C LEU A 245 -46.22 18.60 32.47
N ARG A 246 -46.05 19.61 33.34
CA ARG A 246 -45.80 20.99 32.91
C ARG A 246 -44.45 21.13 32.22
N CYS A 247 -43.38 20.50 32.76
CA CYS A 247 -42.07 20.44 32.11
C CYS A 247 -42.18 19.79 30.72
N TYR A 248 -42.89 18.67 30.62
CA TYR A 248 -43.07 17.96 29.35
C TYR A 248 -43.85 18.79 28.31
N ALA A 249 -44.94 19.46 28.74
CA ALA A 249 -45.72 20.33 27.88
C ALA A 249 -44.91 21.53 27.38
N LEU A 250 -44.17 22.20 28.27
CA LEU A 250 -43.30 23.32 27.91
C LEU A 250 -42.16 22.87 26.98
N ALA A 251 -41.58 21.69 27.19
CA ALA A 251 -40.53 21.15 26.33
C ALA A 251 -41.05 20.85 24.91
N ASN A 252 -42.24 20.24 24.80
CA ASN A 252 -42.89 20.01 23.51
C ASN A 252 -43.17 21.32 22.76
N LEU A 253 -43.67 22.34 23.47
CA LEU A 253 -43.94 23.66 22.91
C LEU A 253 -42.65 24.37 22.48
N ALA A 254 -41.64 24.44 23.35
CA ALA A 254 -40.36 25.09 23.07
C ALA A 254 -39.65 24.44 21.87
N GLU A 255 -39.70 23.11 21.75
CA GLU A 255 -39.07 22.39 20.64
C GLU A 255 -39.79 22.60 19.30
N LEU A 256 -41.13 22.61 19.30
CA LEU A 256 -41.92 22.96 18.11
C LEU A 256 -41.59 24.37 17.62
N LEU A 257 -41.43 25.32 18.56
CA LEU A 257 -41.05 26.70 18.26
C LEU A 257 -39.62 26.81 17.73
N CYS A 258 -38.65 26.09 18.32
CA CYS A 258 -37.28 26.01 17.81
C CYS A 258 -37.24 25.52 16.36
N LEU A 259 -37.95 24.42 16.07
CA LEU A 259 -38.02 23.83 14.72
C LEU A 259 -38.63 24.79 13.70
N SER A 260 -39.64 25.56 14.12
CA SER A 260 -40.39 26.46 13.25
C SER A 260 -39.71 27.83 13.06
N ALA A 261 -38.84 28.24 13.98
CA ALA A 261 -38.04 29.47 13.90
C ALA A 261 -36.95 29.47 12.81
N GLY A 262 -36.78 28.37 12.05
CA GLY A 262 -35.83 28.28 10.95
C GLY A 262 -34.37 28.08 11.36
N LEU A 263 -34.12 27.91 12.66
CA LEU A 263 -32.84 27.53 13.24
C LEU A 263 -33.06 26.34 14.19
N GLY A 264 -33.12 25.13 13.65
CA GLY A 264 -32.63 24.02 14.45
C GLY A 264 -31.17 24.31 14.84
N PRO A 265 -30.60 23.70 15.90
CA PRO A 265 -29.15 23.61 16.03
C PRO A 265 -28.58 23.28 14.65
N GLY A 266 -27.75 24.18 14.12
CA GLY A 266 -27.55 24.35 12.68
C GLY A 266 -27.23 23.07 11.91
N ASP A 267 -27.34 23.13 10.59
CA ASP A 267 -27.06 22.03 9.65
C ASP A 267 -25.67 21.34 9.83
N SER A 268 -24.82 21.84 10.75
CA SER A 268 -23.65 21.12 11.27
C SER A 268 -24.02 20.22 12.47
N PRO A 269 -23.84 18.89 12.36
CA PRO A 269 -24.06 17.99 13.50
C PRO A 269 -23.17 18.38 14.69
N LEU A 270 -23.72 18.30 15.91
CA LEU A 270 -22.98 18.56 17.15
C LEU A 270 -21.62 17.83 17.18
N PRO A 271 -20.56 18.42 17.76
CA PRO A 271 -19.32 17.69 18.03
C PRO A 271 -19.61 16.37 18.73
N ILE A 272 -18.95 15.30 18.29
CA ILE A 272 -19.27 13.94 18.75
C ILE A 272 -19.11 13.76 20.27
N THR A 273 -18.20 14.50 20.90
CA THR A 273 -18.00 14.49 22.35
C THR A 273 -19.18 15.12 23.10
N GLU A 274 -19.68 16.25 22.62
CA GLU A 274 -20.89 16.89 23.18
C GLU A 274 -22.14 16.03 22.94
N TYR A 275 -22.22 15.39 21.78
CA TYR A 275 -23.28 14.44 21.46
C TYR A 275 -23.32 13.27 22.45
N LEU A 276 -22.18 12.60 22.67
CA LEU A 276 -22.09 11.49 23.60
C LEU A 276 -22.39 11.91 25.05
N ALA A 277 -21.95 13.11 25.46
CA ALA A 277 -22.27 13.66 26.77
C ALA A 277 -23.78 13.88 26.96
N LYS A 278 -24.47 14.44 25.96
CA LYS A 278 -25.93 14.63 26.00
C LYS A 278 -26.69 13.30 26.04
N VAL A 279 -26.32 12.34 25.18
CA VAL A 279 -26.95 11.01 25.18
C VAL A 279 -26.70 10.30 26.53
N SER A 280 -25.49 10.42 27.08
CA SER A 280 -25.16 9.87 28.39
C SER A 280 -26.01 10.49 29.50
N ALA A 281 -26.17 11.83 29.52
CA ALA A 281 -27.00 12.52 30.51
C ALA A 281 -28.45 12.01 30.49
N MET A 282 -29.05 11.83 29.30
CA MET A 282 -30.41 11.29 29.17
C MET A 282 -30.53 9.87 29.71
N VAL A 283 -29.57 9.01 29.36
CA VAL A 283 -29.55 7.61 29.82
C VAL A 283 -29.36 7.54 31.34
N SER A 284 -28.47 8.36 31.91
CA SER A 284 -28.27 8.45 33.36
C SER A 284 -29.56 8.81 34.08
N LEU A 285 -30.29 9.83 33.59
CA LEU A 285 -31.57 10.25 34.15
C LEU A 285 -32.65 9.16 34.07
N TRP A 286 -32.74 8.43 32.96
CA TRP A 286 -33.66 7.29 32.85
C TRP A 286 -33.27 6.09 33.70
N CYS A 287 -31.98 5.96 34.06
CA CYS A 287 -31.53 4.94 34.99
C CYS A 287 -31.80 5.30 36.46
N SER A 288 -31.82 6.59 36.82
CA SER A 288 -32.09 7.04 38.18
C SER A 288 -33.58 7.24 38.49
N ASP A 289 -34.40 7.55 37.48
CA ASP A 289 -35.83 7.82 37.64
C ASP A 289 -36.65 6.52 37.60
N THR A 290 -37.12 6.04 38.75
CA THR A 290 -37.95 4.82 38.87
C THR A 290 -39.33 4.95 38.23
N ASP A 291 -39.82 6.18 38.06
CA ASP A 291 -41.12 6.46 37.43
C ASP A 291 -41.01 6.57 35.90
N SER A 292 -39.79 6.53 35.36
CA SER A 292 -39.55 6.51 33.92
C SER A 292 -39.98 5.18 33.31
N GLN A 293 -40.75 5.25 32.21
CA GLN A 293 -41.10 4.07 31.40
C GLN A 293 -39.88 3.34 30.85
N TYR A 294 -38.72 4.03 30.76
CA TYR A 294 -37.48 3.46 30.25
C TYR A 294 -36.60 2.88 31.36
N HIS A 295 -36.89 3.10 32.64
CA HIS A 295 -36.11 2.54 33.75
C HIS A 295 -35.86 1.02 33.63
N PRO A 296 -36.88 0.18 33.33
CA PRO A 296 -36.68 -1.27 33.19
C PRO A 296 -36.02 -1.70 31.87
N CYS A 297 -35.85 -0.80 30.90
CA CYS A 297 -35.27 -1.12 29.59
C CYS A 297 -33.77 -1.38 29.68
N ALA A 298 -33.27 -2.25 28.80
CA ALA A 298 -31.85 -2.47 28.65
C ALA A 298 -31.14 -1.18 28.18
N LEU A 299 -29.86 -1.01 28.56
CA LEU A 299 -29.04 0.13 28.13
C LEU A 299 -29.11 0.37 26.63
N GLY A 300 -29.14 -0.71 25.85
CA GLY A 300 -29.20 -0.61 24.40
C GLY A 300 -30.45 0.06 23.86
N GLU A 301 -31.61 -0.18 24.48
CA GLU A 301 -32.88 0.46 24.10
C GLU A 301 -32.93 1.91 24.56
N LYS A 302 -32.42 2.18 25.77
CA LYS A 302 -32.26 3.55 26.29
C LYS A 302 -31.41 4.39 25.35
N VAL A 303 -30.26 3.89 24.89
CA VAL A 303 -29.37 4.63 23.98
C VAL A 303 -30.07 4.91 22.64
N ARG A 304 -30.74 3.90 22.07
CA ARG A 304 -31.47 4.06 20.81
C ARG A 304 -32.56 5.13 20.90
N GLU A 305 -33.31 5.12 22.00
CA GLU A 305 -34.36 6.12 22.22
C GLU A 305 -33.78 7.51 22.51
N ALA A 306 -32.67 7.60 23.24
CA ALA A 306 -31.98 8.87 23.48
C ALA A 306 -31.47 9.50 22.17
N GLU A 307 -30.91 8.71 21.24
CA GLU A 307 -30.51 9.22 19.92
C GLU A 307 -31.72 9.66 19.08
N ARG A 308 -32.84 8.92 19.12
CA ARG A 308 -34.10 9.34 18.48
C ARG A 308 -34.60 10.67 19.05
N SER A 309 -34.56 10.84 20.36
CA SER A 309 -34.93 12.08 21.05
C SER A 309 -34.09 13.28 20.61
N MET A 310 -32.81 13.06 20.30
CA MET A 310 -31.91 14.11 19.79
C MET A 310 -32.09 14.39 18.29
N SER A 311 -32.66 13.46 17.53
CA SER A 311 -32.94 13.67 16.10
C SER A 311 -34.07 14.69 15.91
N LEU A 312 -33.82 15.71 15.09
CA LEU A 312 -34.81 16.71 14.70
C LEU A 312 -35.32 16.33 13.31
N VAL A 313 -36.63 16.10 13.17
CA VAL A 313 -37.24 15.76 11.88
C VAL A 313 -38.04 16.95 11.39
N SER A 314 -37.74 17.45 10.19
CA SER A 314 -38.26 18.70 9.65
C SER A 314 -39.69 18.63 9.08
N ALA A 315 -40.43 17.56 9.33
CA ALA A 315 -41.72 17.29 8.68
C ALA A 315 -42.83 18.26 9.11
N ILE A 316 -42.61 19.04 10.18
CA ILE A 316 -43.64 19.85 10.82
C ILE A 316 -43.08 21.25 11.11
N LYS A 317 -43.60 22.26 10.41
CA LYS A 317 -43.24 23.67 10.61
C LYS A 317 -44.51 24.51 10.75
N LEU A 318 -44.52 25.40 11.73
CA LEU A 318 -45.52 26.46 11.84
C LEU A 318 -45.26 27.51 10.75
N SER A 319 -46.32 28.09 10.20
CA SER A 319 -46.22 29.34 9.45
C SER A 319 -45.80 30.49 10.39
N ARG A 320 -45.36 31.61 9.82
CA ARG A 320 -44.87 32.76 10.62
C ARG A 320 -45.93 33.32 11.58
N GLU A 321 -47.20 33.35 11.16
CA GLU A 321 -48.31 33.81 12.01
C GLU A 321 -48.58 32.82 13.16
N GLU A 322 -48.57 31.53 12.86
CA GLU A 322 -48.76 30.45 13.84
C GLU A 322 -47.60 30.35 14.84
N LEU A 323 -46.36 30.64 14.39
CA LEU A 323 -45.18 30.74 15.24
C LEU A 323 -45.37 31.80 16.33
N LEU A 324 -45.89 32.99 15.97
CA LEU A 324 -46.14 34.07 16.93
C LEU A 324 -47.19 33.68 17.98
N VAL A 325 -48.26 32.99 17.56
CA VAL A 325 -49.28 32.47 18.48
C VAL A 325 -48.65 31.48 19.48
N GLY A 326 -47.76 30.62 19.01
CA GLY A 326 -47.05 29.68 19.88
C GLY A 326 -46.05 30.37 20.82
N LEU A 327 -45.35 31.43 20.37
CA LEU A 327 -44.45 32.23 21.21
C LEU A 327 -45.21 32.96 22.32
N ASP A 328 -46.36 33.56 22.01
CA ASP A 328 -47.24 34.22 22.98
C ASP A 328 -47.79 33.22 24.01
N LEU A 329 -48.19 32.02 23.56
CA LEU A 329 -48.61 30.94 24.45
C LEU A 329 -47.48 30.51 25.40
N LEU A 330 -46.25 30.37 24.90
CA LEU A 330 -45.09 30.02 25.74
C LEU A 330 -44.78 31.13 26.77
N CYS A 331 -44.82 32.40 26.37
CA CYS A 331 -44.72 33.56 27.27
C CYS A 331 -45.73 33.46 28.41
N SER A 332 -47.01 33.28 28.08
CA SER A 332 -48.09 33.16 29.07
C SER A 332 -47.87 31.96 30.01
N LEU A 333 -47.49 30.80 29.48
CA LEU A 333 -47.29 29.60 30.29
C LEU A 333 -46.06 29.74 31.21
N LEU A 334 -44.93 30.28 30.73
CA LEU A 334 -43.75 30.52 31.57
C LEU A 334 -44.01 31.53 32.68
N GLN A 335 -44.83 32.57 32.45
CA GLN A 335 -45.25 33.50 33.52
C GLN A 335 -46.13 32.81 34.56
N THR A 336 -47.06 31.93 34.12
CA THR A 336 -48.01 31.27 35.04
C THR A 336 -47.44 30.06 35.79
N TRP A 337 -46.53 29.30 35.17
CA TRP A 337 -45.97 28.07 35.74
C TRP A 337 -44.52 28.23 36.20
N GLY A 338 -43.83 29.29 35.79
CA GLY A 338 -42.38 29.45 35.95
C GLY A 338 -41.91 29.45 37.39
N GLU A 339 -42.52 30.25 38.27
CA GLU A 339 -42.11 30.35 39.68
C GLU A 339 -42.24 28.99 40.40
N GLU A 340 -43.39 28.32 40.26
CA GLU A 340 -43.64 27.01 40.87
C GLU A 340 -42.69 25.92 40.33
N LEU A 341 -42.37 25.97 39.03
CA LEU A 341 -41.43 25.03 38.41
C LEU A 341 -39.99 25.28 38.87
N GLN A 342 -39.56 26.54 38.98
CA GLN A 342 -38.20 26.87 39.44
C GLN A 342 -37.95 26.36 40.86
N ASP A 343 -38.93 26.42 41.74
CA ASP A 343 -38.78 25.94 43.12
C ASP A 343 -38.70 24.42 43.21
N SER A 344 -39.42 23.67 42.36
CA SER A 344 -39.26 22.21 42.24
C SER A 344 -37.90 21.84 41.62
N LEU A 345 -37.44 22.57 40.59
CA LEU A 345 -36.16 22.30 39.91
C LEU A 345 -34.91 22.56 40.76
N LYS A 346 -35.01 23.33 41.86
CA LYS A 346 -33.91 23.55 42.81
C LYS A 346 -33.65 22.35 43.72
N GLY A 347 -34.59 21.41 43.84
CA GLY A 347 -34.44 20.17 44.62
C GLY A 347 -33.69 19.10 43.82
N SER A 348 -32.49 18.70 44.26
CA SER A 348 -31.66 17.71 43.55
C SER A 348 -32.26 16.29 43.48
N GLN A 349 -33.27 15.98 44.28
CA GLN A 349 -33.97 14.69 44.29
C GLN A 349 -35.09 14.57 43.23
N GLU A 350 -35.44 15.64 42.51
CA GLU A 350 -36.59 15.66 41.56
C GLU A 350 -36.17 15.82 40.08
N LEU A 351 -34.88 15.70 39.76
CA LEU A 351 -34.39 15.80 38.38
C LEU A 351 -34.79 14.59 37.54
N CYS A 352 -35.80 14.78 36.71
CA CYS A 352 -36.24 13.81 35.71
C CYS A 352 -35.88 14.27 34.28
N TYR A 353 -36.03 13.35 33.32
CA TYR A 353 -35.76 13.60 31.91
C TYR A 353 -36.57 14.78 31.35
N GLU A 354 -37.84 14.91 31.72
CA GLU A 354 -38.72 15.97 31.24
C GLU A 354 -38.22 17.37 31.65
N SER A 355 -37.71 17.50 32.88
CA SER A 355 -37.09 18.74 33.39
C SER A 355 -35.78 19.06 32.66
N TYR A 356 -34.92 18.06 32.43
CA TYR A 356 -33.69 18.22 31.66
C TYR A 356 -33.99 18.67 30.22
N ARG A 357 -34.94 18.00 29.56
CA ARG A 357 -35.34 18.32 28.18
C ARG A 357 -35.89 19.73 28.07
N LEU A 358 -36.69 20.18 29.03
CA LEU A 358 -37.16 21.57 29.07
C LEU A 358 -36.00 22.57 29.10
N LEU A 359 -35.03 22.38 29.99
CA LEU A 359 -33.90 23.30 30.12
C LEU A 359 -33.01 23.31 28.86
N ASP A 360 -32.73 22.14 28.26
CA ASP A 360 -31.95 22.06 27.01
C ASP A 360 -32.69 22.72 25.83
N THR A 361 -33.99 22.46 25.69
CA THR A 361 -34.82 23.03 24.61
C THR A 361 -35.05 24.54 24.79
N LEU A 362 -35.25 25.04 26.01
CA LEU A 362 -35.31 26.48 26.28
C LEU A 362 -33.97 27.17 26.03
N SER A 363 -32.84 26.51 26.31
CA SER A 363 -31.52 27.05 25.98
C SER A 363 -31.33 27.17 24.46
N ALA A 364 -31.75 26.15 23.69
CA ALA A 364 -31.75 26.19 22.24
C ALA A 364 -32.71 27.26 21.69
N LEU A 365 -33.89 27.40 22.29
CA LEU A 365 -34.88 28.42 21.92
C LEU A 365 -34.34 29.82 22.18
N GLY A 366 -33.70 30.06 23.33
CA GLY A 366 -33.10 31.35 23.66
C GLY A 366 -32.09 31.81 22.60
N LYS A 367 -31.23 30.91 22.12
CA LYS A 367 -30.30 31.21 21.01
C LYS A 367 -31.05 31.51 19.70
N SER A 368 -32.14 30.80 19.44
CA SER A 368 -32.97 31.00 18.25
C SER A 368 -33.70 32.35 18.30
N LEU A 369 -34.17 32.77 19.50
CA LEU A 369 -34.79 34.07 19.73
C LEU A 369 -33.78 35.21 19.60
N ASP A 370 -32.55 35.04 20.12
CA ASP A 370 -31.47 36.01 19.95
C ASP A 370 -31.15 36.21 18.45
N PHE A 371 -31.06 35.14 17.67
CA PHE A 371 -30.88 35.24 16.22
C PHE A 371 -32.06 35.89 15.50
N LEU A 372 -33.31 35.53 15.82
CA LEU A 372 -34.50 36.16 15.25
C LEU A 372 -34.51 37.66 15.53
N SER A 373 -34.04 38.08 16.71
CA SER A 373 -33.89 39.49 17.08
C SER A 373 -32.76 40.21 16.32
N GLU A 374 -31.69 39.51 15.93
CA GLU A 374 -30.53 40.08 15.24
C GLU A 374 -30.68 40.12 13.71
N THR A 375 -31.43 39.18 13.12
CA THR A 375 -31.48 38.97 11.66
C THR A 375 -32.88 39.09 11.03
N GLY A 376 -33.94 39.13 11.83
CA GLY A 376 -35.33 39.15 11.35
C GLY A 376 -35.85 40.57 11.05
N ASP A 377 -36.50 40.74 9.90
CA ASP A 377 -37.34 41.91 9.60
C ASP A 377 -38.67 41.78 10.38
N LEU A 378 -38.60 42.04 11.69
CA LEU A 378 -39.69 41.87 12.66
C LEU A 378 -40.55 43.14 12.76
N GLY A 379 -41.88 42.99 12.76
CA GLY A 379 -42.79 44.10 13.09
C GLY A 379 -42.71 44.50 14.57
N GLU A 380 -43.16 45.72 14.94
CA GLU A 380 -43.09 46.23 16.33
C GLU A 380 -43.73 45.29 17.37
N GLY A 381 -44.87 44.65 17.03
CA GLY A 381 -45.54 43.68 17.89
C GLY A 381 -44.79 42.35 18.01
N GLU A 382 -44.15 41.89 16.94
CA GLU A 382 -43.36 40.66 16.91
C GLU A 382 -42.07 40.82 17.73
N ALA A 383 -41.38 41.95 17.57
CA ALA A 383 -40.16 42.27 18.30
C ALA A 383 -40.39 42.32 19.82
N ARG A 384 -41.54 42.84 20.26
CA ARG A 384 -41.90 42.89 21.69
C ARG A 384 -42.05 41.50 22.31
N VAL A 385 -42.77 40.59 21.64
CA VAL A 385 -42.99 39.21 22.14
C VAL A 385 -41.67 38.44 22.16
N VAL A 386 -40.82 38.58 21.14
CA VAL A 386 -39.50 37.94 21.08
C VAL A 386 -38.57 38.44 22.19
N LEU A 387 -38.53 39.76 22.43
CA LEU A 387 -37.73 40.36 23.52
C LEU A 387 -38.20 39.91 24.90
N GLU A 388 -39.52 39.95 25.15
CA GLU A 388 -40.11 39.53 26.42
C GLU A 388 -39.84 38.04 26.70
N LEU A 389 -40.02 37.18 25.69
CA LEU A 389 -39.72 35.75 25.81
C LEU A 389 -38.23 35.47 25.98
N SER A 390 -37.34 36.18 25.26
CA SER A 390 -35.89 36.03 25.40
C SER A 390 -35.45 36.35 26.83
N GLN A 391 -35.99 37.43 27.42
CA GLN A 391 -35.69 37.81 28.80
C GLN A 391 -36.24 36.78 29.80
N LEU A 392 -37.51 36.36 29.67
CA LEU A 392 -38.11 35.33 30.52
C LEU A 392 -37.34 34.01 30.46
N THR A 393 -36.91 33.61 29.27
CA THR A 393 -36.11 32.39 29.08
C THR A 393 -34.73 32.50 29.73
N LYS A 394 -34.06 33.66 29.60
CA LYS A 394 -32.77 33.94 30.25
C LYS A 394 -32.88 33.93 31.76
N ASP A 395 -33.91 34.56 32.33
CA ASP A 395 -34.15 34.56 33.77
C ASP A 395 -34.47 33.15 34.28
N PHE A 396 -35.32 32.39 33.58
CA PHE A 396 -35.62 31.00 33.94
C PHE A 396 -34.38 30.10 33.94
N LEU A 397 -33.53 30.21 32.91
CA LEU A 397 -32.31 29.41 32.81
C LEU A 397 -31.23 29.86 33.81
N ARG A 398 -31.10 31.16 34.12
CA ARG A 398 -30.11 31.64 35.10
C ARG A 398 -30.32 30.97 36.46
N ASP A 399 -31.57 30.85 36.87
CA ASP A 399 -31.92 30.37 38.21
C ASP A 399 -31.94 28.83 38.31
N SER A 400 -31.90 28.11 37.18
CA SER A 400 -31.93 26.63 37.12
C SER A 400 -30.70 25.96 36.45
N SER A 401 -29.81 26.70 35.79
CA SER A 401 -28.70 26.14 34.99
C SER A 401 -27.54 25.51 35.76
N ALA A 402 -27.40 25.78 37.06
CA ALA A 402 -26.39 25.12 37.90
C ALA A 402 -26.55 23.60 37.91
N VAL A 403 -27.80 23.14 37.78
CA VAL A 403 -28.22 21.74 37.83
C VAL A 403 -27.77 20.94 36.59
N LEU A 404 -27.62 21.59 35.43
CA LEU A 404 -27.19 20.96 34.18
C LEU A 404 -25.68 20.64 34.16
N LYS A 405 -24.88 21.24 35.05
CA LYS A 405 -23.42 21.07 35.07
C LYS A 405 -22.94 19.88 35.90
N ASP A 406 -23.77 19.38 36.81
CA ASP A 406 -23.45 18.26 37.73
C ASP A 406 -23.98 16.89 37.25
N LEU A 407 -24.31 16.75 35.96
CA LEU A 407 -24.80 15.49 35.39
C LEU A 407 -23.70 14.43 35.30
N ASP A 408 -24.03 13.21 35.73
CA ASP A 408 -23.10 12.09 35.73
C ASP A 408 -22.70 11.67 34.30
N THR A 409 -21.40 11.82 34.01
CA THR A 409 -20.77 11.45 32.75
C THR A 409 -20.07 10.08 32.80
N SER A 410 -20.24 9.32 33.90
CA SER A 410 -19.63 7.99 34.08
C SER A 410 -20.07 6.98 33.01
N LEU A 411 -21.27 7.14 32.45
CA LEU A 411 -21.85 6.22 31.45
C LEU A 411 -21.40 6.50 30.01
N VAL A 412 -20.64 7.56 29.74
CA VAL A 412 -20.29 7.99 28.36
C VAL A 412 -19.60 6.86 27.58
N SER A 413 -18.71 6.10 28.23
CA SER A 413 -18.01 4.96 27.60
C SER A 413 -18.96 3.82 27.22
N SER A 414 -19.91 3.49 28.11
CA SER A 414 -20.90 2.43 27.91
C SER A 414 -21.92 2.81 26.82
N VAL A 415 -22.31 4.08 26.78
CA VAL A 415 -23.18 4.65 25.74
C VAL A 415 -22.48 4.61 24.37
N ALA A 416 -21.23 5.05 24.29
CA ALA A 416 -20.45 4.99 23.05
C ALA A 416 -20.33 3.55 22.52
N MET A 417 -20.04 2.58 23.40
CA MET A 417 -19.98 1.16 23.02
C MET A 417 -21.33 0.60 22.57
N ALA A 418 -22.45 1.04 23.17
CA ALA A 418 -23.79 0.64 22.75
C ALA A 418 -24.16 1.20 21.36
N ILE A 419 -23.78 2.45 21.07
CA ILE A 419 -23.95 3.08 19.74
C ILE A 419 -23.20 2.29 18.67
N ILE A 420 -21.94 1.91 18.96
CA ILE A 420 -21.11 1.10 18.04
C ILE A 420 -21.72 -0.29 17.85
N ALA A 421 -22.04 -0.98 18.95
CA ALA A 421 -22.52 -2.37 18.91
C ALA A 421 -23.86 -2.53 18.19
N GLN A 422 -24.72 -1.51 18.22
CA GLN A 422 -26.02 -1.51 17.52
C GLN A 422 -26.01 -0.79 16.18
N ARG A 423 -24.86 -0.24 15.75
CA ARG A 423 -24.70 0.50 14.48
C ARG A 423 -25.71 1.63 14.29
N LEU A 424 -25.90 2.44 15.33
CA LEU A 424 -26.87 3.55 15.32
C LEU A 424 -26.35 4.75 14.49
N ASP A 425 -27.17 5.78 14.26
CA ASP A 425 -26.98 6.82 13.22
C ASP A 425 -25.56 7.44 13.17
N ARG A 426 -24.88 7.62 14.31
CA ARG A 426 -23.52 8.21 14.41
C ARG A 426 -22.39 7.24 14.77
N HIS A 427 -22.58 5.94 14.61
CA HIS A 427 -21.59 4.91 15.00
C HIS A 427 -20.20 5.12 14.40
N GLY A 428 -20.10 5.61 13.15
CA GLY A 428 -18.82 5.87 12.48
C GLY A 428 -17.99 6.97 13.15
N ASP A 429 -18.62 8.07 13.57
CA ASP A 429 -17.96 9.15 14.30
C ASP A 429 -17.53 8.68 15.70
N THR A 430 -18.39 7.90 16.36
CA THR A 430 -18.14 7.32 17.68
C THR A 430 -16.93 6.39 17.67
N CYS A 431 -16.69 5.63 16.60
CA CYS A 431 -15.49 4.80 16.45
C CYS A 431 -14.19 5.61 16.56
N SER A 432 -14.15 6.85 16.09
CA SER A 432 -12.96 7.71 16.23
C SER A 432 -12.68 8.07 17.67
N VAL A 433 -13.72 8.46 18.43
CA VAL A 433 -13.58 8.81 19.86
C VAL A 433 -13.18 7.57 20.66
N PHE A 434 -13.86 6.45 20.40
CA PHE A 434 -13.56 5.16 21.02
C PHE A 434 -12.10 4.73 20.83
N ALA A 435 -11.52 5.00 19.65
CA ALA A 435 -10.13 4.65 19.34
C ALA A 435 -9.09 5.58 19.99
N SER A 436 -9.43 6.83 20.30
CA SER A 436 -8.50 7.83 20.83
C SER A 436 -8.61 8.10 22.33
N GLU A 437 -9.76 7.79 22.94
CA GLU A 437 -10.05 8.16 24.32
C GLU A 437 -9.34 7.23 25.32
N LYS A 438 -8.34 7.77 26.02
CA LYS A 438 -7.41 6.99 26.87
C LYS A 438 -8.09 6.43 28.12
N THR A 439 -9.11 7.12 28.62
CA THR A 439 -9.80 6.74 29.87
C THR A 439 -10.70 5.51 29.72
N TRP A 440 -11.11 5.16 28.49
CA TRP A 440 -12.01 4.03 28.23
C TRP A 440 -11.26 2.75 27.84
N ALA A 441 -10.05 2.94 27.31
CA ALA A 441 -9.28 1.91 26.64
C ALA A 441 -8.91 0.75 27.57
N PHE A 442 -8.88 -0.46 27.00
CA PHE A 442 -8.48 -1.70 27.69
C PHE A 442 -9.29 -2.08 28.95
N SER A 443 -10.49 -1.52 29.12
CA SER A 443 -11.51 -2.16 29.97
C SER A 443 -12.05 -3.43 29.30
N LYS A 444 -12.57 -4.39 30.08
CA LYS A 444 -13.17 -5.62 29.54
C LYS A 444 -14.25 -5.33 28.49
N ALA A 445 -15.11 -4.36 28.77
CA ALA A 445 -16.17 -3.92 27.86
C ALA A 445 -15.61 -3.32 26.55
N TRP A 446 -14.50 -2.56 26.64
CA TRP A 446 -13.83 -1.97 25.48
C TRP A 446 -13.26 -3.06 24.55
N VAL A 447 -12.54 -4.05 25.10
CA VAL A 447 -11.98 -5.16 24.31
C VAL A 447 -13.09 -6.00 23.67
N GLU A 448 -14.15 -6.32 24.42
CA GLU A 448 -15.30 -7.07 23.89
C GLU A 448 -16.02 -6.30 22.75
N CYS A 449 -16.17 -4.98 22.88
CA CYS A 449 -16.77 -4.13 21.86
C CYS A 449 -15.91 -4.13 20.58
N LEU A 450 -14.60 -3.94 20.70
CA LEU A 450 -13.67 -3.97 19.56
C LEU A 450 -13.69 -5.33 18.87
N VAL A 451 -13.65 -6.43 19.64
CA VAL A 451 -13.62 -7.80 19.09
C VAL A 451 -14.90 -8.13 18.30
N LYS A 452 -16.07 -7.68 18.77
CA LYS A 452 -17.35 -7.92 18.09
C LYS A 452 -17.54 -7.04 16.85
N ASN A 453 -16.88 -5.88 16.79
CA ASN A 453 -17.13 -4.84 15.77
C ASN A 453 -15.92 -4.50 14.90
N LYS A 454 -14.95 -5.42 14.75
CA LYS A 454 -13.69 -5.21 14.00
C LYS A 454 -13.87 -4.56 12.63
N ALA A 455 -14.91 -4.96 11.88
CA ALA A 455 -15.22 -4.42 10.56
C ALA A 455 -15.38 -2.89 10.52
N LEU A 456 -15.85 -2.28 11.61
CA LEU A 456 -16.01 -0.82 11.71
C LEU A 456 -14.68 -0.08 11.89
N PHE A 457 -13.63 -0.79 12.34
CA PHE A 457 -12.30 -0.23 12.60
C PHE A 457 -11.29 -0.53 11.49
N GLN A 458 -11.72 -1.06 10.35
CA GLN A 458 -10.90 -1.33 9.16
C GLN A 458 -10.65 -0.06 8.31
N LYS A 459 -10.29 1.05 8.97
CA LYS A 459 -9.83 2.29 8.33
C LYS A 459 -8.44 2.65 8.86
N PRO A 460 -7.47 3.04 8.01
CA PRO A 460 -6.09 3.34 8.44
C PRO A 460 -6.04 4.31 9.63
N GLU A 461 -6.82 5.38 9.58
CA GLU A 461 -6.80 6.44 10.59
C GLU A 461 -7.29 5.93 11.96
N LEU A 462 -8.22 4.97 11.96
CA LEU A 462 -8.73 4.36 13.19
C LEU A 462 -7.74 3.34 13.76
N VAL A 463 -7.14 2.51 12.91
CA VAL A 463 -6.11 1.54 13.35
C VAL A 463 -4.90 2.28 13.93
N LEU A 464 -4.47 3.40 13.35
CA LEU A 464 -3.36 4.19 13.88
C LEU A 464 -3.68 4.77 15.27
N LYS A 465 -4.87 5.34 15.45
CA LYS A 465 -5.35 5.81 16.76
C LYS A 465 -5.41 4.67 17.79
N LEU A 466 -5.89 3.49 17.40
CA LEU A 466 -5.90 2.31 18.28
C LEU A 466 -4.49 1.89 18.69
N LEU A 467 -3.52 1.93 17.77
CA LEU A 467 -2.11 1.64 18.06
C LEU A 467 -1.49 2.69 19.00
N GLU A 468 -1.78 3.98 18.79
CA GLU A 468 -1.36 5.06 19.70
C GLU A 468 -1.93 4.85 21.11
N THR A 469 -3.21 4.51 21.21
CA THR A 469 -3.86 4.21 22.49
C THR A 469 -3.28 2.96 23.16
N LEU A 470 -2.95 1.91 22.39
CA LEU A 470 -2.25 0.71 22.87
C LEU A 470 -0.86 1.04 23.43
N VAL A 471 -0.06 1.85 22.72
CA VAL A 471 1.27 2.26 23.17
C VAL A 471 1.18 3.10 24.45
N ASN A 472 0.26 4.06 24.49
CA ASN A 472 0.03 4.88 25.69
C ASN A 472 -0.36 4.00 26.90
N PHE A 473 -1.27 3.06 26.71
CA PHE A 473 -1.70 2.14 27.78
C PHE A 473 -0.53 1.28 28.28
N ALA A 474 0.26 0.71 27.36
CA ALA A 474 1.39 -0.15 27.70
C ALA A 474 2.45 0.55 28.56
N THR A 475 2.70 1.84 28.35
CA THR A 475 3.66 2.62 29.16
C THR A 475 3.20 2.86 30.60
N SER A 476 1.89 2.70 30.87
CA SER A 476 1.27 3.05 32.15
C SER A 476 0.96 1.85 33.06
N CYS A 477 1.07 0.62 32.57
CA CYS A 477 0.49 -0.55 33.23
C CYS A 477 1.53 -1.59 33.70
N GLN A 478 1.38 -2.12 34.92
CA GLN A 478 2.25 -3.16 35.48
C GLN A 478 1.51 -4.46 35.89
N ASP A 479 0.18 -4.45 35.96
CA ASP A 479 -0.64 -5.56 36.47
C ASP A 479 -0.88 -6.71 35.47
N GLU A 480 -0.98 -7.94 35.97
CA GLU A 480 -1.15 -9.16 35.13
C GLU A 480 -2.49 -9.21 34.37
N GLU A 481 -3.60 -8.82 35.00
CA GLU A 481 -4.93 -8.82 34.33
C GLU A 481 -4.96 -7.82 33.17
N ALA A 482 -4.29 -6.68 33.33
CA ALA A 482 -4.17 -5.68 32.30
C ALA A 482 -3.25 -6.11 31.14
N ARG A 483 -2.24 -6.94 31.39
CA ARG A 483 -1.42 -7.56 30.32
C ARG A 483 -2.24 -8.54 29.48
N GLU A 484 -3.14 -9.31 30.08
CA GLU A 484 -4.03 -10.20 29.32
C GLU A 484 -5.00 -9.40 28.43
N LEU A 485 -5.58 -8.32 28.96
CA LEU A 485 -6.42 -7.40 28.19
C LEU A 485 -5.62 -6.70 27.08
N GLN A 486 -4.38 -6.31 27.34
CA GLN A 486 -3.46 -5.78 26.34
C GLN A 486 -3.19 -6.79 25.22
N ARG A 487 -2.96 -8.07 25.55
CA ARG A 487 -2.73 -9.13 24.56
C ARG A 487 -3.96 -9.33 23.67
N GLN A 488 -5.16 -9.38 24.26
CA GLN A 488 -6.42 -9.52 23.52
C GLN A 488 -6.70 -8.30 22.63
N GLY A 489 -6.49 -7.08 23.15
CA GLY A 489 -6.61 -5.85 22.39
C GLY A 489 -5.62 -5.77 21.24
N THR A 490 -4.34 -6.10 21.49
CA THR A 490 -3.29 -6.16 20.45
C THR A 490 -3.70 -7.13 19.34
N LYS A 491 -4.16 -8.33 19.69
CA LYS A 491 -4.65 -9.31 18.70
C LYS A 491 -5.80 -8.75 17.86
N ALA A 492 -6.79 -8.11 18.48
CA ALA A 492 -7.93 -7.54 17.77
C ALA A 492 -7.51 -6.39 16.83
N ILE A 493 -6.60 -5.52 17.25
CA ILE A 493 -6.05 -4.43 16.42
C ILE A 493 -5.27 -5.01 15.23
N MET A 494 -4.46 -6.04 15.46
CA MET A 494 -3.72 -6.71 14.39
C MET A 494 -4.65 -7.39 13.38
N GLU A 495 -5.76 -7.97 13.83
CA GLU A 495 -6.78 -8.52 12.93
C GLU A 495 -7.48 -7.42 12.12
N CYS A 496 -7.69 -6.22 12.67
CA CYS A 496 -8.18 -5.07 11.90
C CYS A 496 -7.18 -4.65 10.82
N TYR A 497 -5.87 -4.66 11.14
CA TYR A 497 -4.81 -4.35 10.19
C TYR A 497 -4.68 -5.40 9.08
N THR A 498 -4.80 -6.70 9.38
CA THR A 498 -4.64 -7.76 8.38
C THR A 498 -5.67 -7.72 7.26
N GLU A 499 -6.88 -7.23 7.57
CA GLU A 499 -7.98 -7.07 6.61
C GLU A 499 -7.84 -5.82 5.72
N LEU A 500 -6.87 -4.93 5.98
CA LEU A 500 -6.63 -3.75 5.16
C LEU A 500 -6.06 -4.11 3.77
N SER A 501 -6.35 -3.24 2.80
CA SER A 501 -5.70 -3.26 1.48
C SER A 501 -4.18 -3.03 1.59
N LEU A 502 -3.38 -3.49 0.62
CA LEU A 502 -1.93 -3.28 0.65
C LEU A 502 -1.53 -1.80 0.68
N THR A 503 -2.30 -0.94 -0.01
CA THR A 503 -2.11 0.52 -0.01
C THR A 503 -2.31 1.09 1.39
N ASP A 504 -3.35 0.63 2.09
CA ASP A 504 -3.68 1.07 3.44
C ASP A 504 -2.72 0.51 4.49
N LYS A 505 -2.23 -0.73 4.31
CA LYS A 505 -1.14 -1.29 5.10
C LYS A 505 0.13 -0.44 4.98
N ASN A 506 0.44 0.05 3.80
CA ASN A 506 1.58 0.95 3.58
C ASN A 506 1.41 2.31 4.29
N LYS A 507 0.21 2.91 4.26
CA LYS A 507 -0.07 4.11 5.06
C LYS A 507 0.15 3.87 6.55
N MET A 508 -0.28 2.71 7.05
CA MET A 508 -0.08 2.31 8.44
C MET A 508 1.39 2.14 8.81
N ILE A 509 2.18 1.44 7.99
CA ILE A 509 3.62 1.28 8.21
C ILE A 509 4.31 2.65 8.20
N SER A 510 3.94 3.54 7.28
CA SER A 510 4.46 4.92 7.24
C SER A 510 4.10 5.70 8.51
N GLY A 511 2.88 5.56 9.02
CA GLY A 511 2.46 6.18 10.28
C GLY A 511 3.24 5.64 11.48
N VAL A 512 3.46 4.32 11.54
CA VAL A 512 4.27 3.68 12.59
C VAL A 512 5.71 4.18 12.56
N LEU A 513 6.33 4.24 11.39
CA LEU A 513 7.71 4.74 11.22
C LEU A 513 7.82 6.23 11.59
N ALA A 514 6.83 7.05 11.23
CA ALA A 514 6.79 8.46 11.59
C ALA A 514 6.64 8.68 13.11
N SER A 515 5.84 7.86 13.79
CA SER A 515 5.57 8.00 15.22
C SER A 515 6.62 7.35 16.13
N TRP A 516 7.23 6.23 15.71
CA TRP A 516 8.09 5.40 16.56
C TRP A 516 9.43 4.97 15.92
N GLY A 517 9.74 5.44 14.71
CA GLY A 517 11.02 5.15 14.03
C GLY A 517 11.22 3.68 13.62
N GLY A 518 12.46 3.31 13.29
CA GLY A 518 12.83 1.97 12.81
C GLY A 518 12.42 0.80 13.71
N PRO A 519 12.52 0.90 15.05
CA PRO A 519 12.03 -0.13 15.97
C PRO A 519 10.51 -0.30 15.99
N GLY A 520 9.74 0.71 15.54
CA GLY A 520 8.28 0.68 15.50
C GLY A 520 7.64 0.40 16.86
N LEU A 521 6.60 -0.43 16.86
CA LEU A 521 5.83 -0.76 18.06
C LEU A 521 6.65 -1.55 19.10
N SER A 522 7.67 -2.30 18.67
CA SER A 522 8.55 -3.07 19.56
C SER A 522 9.28 -2.19 20.59
N GLN A 523 9.49 -0.90 20.29
CA GLN A 523 10.15 0.03 21.21
C GLN A 523 9.39 0.16 22.52
N ASN A 524 8.06 0.17 22.48
CA ASN A 524 7.20 0.47 23.62
C ASN A 524 6.36 -0.73 24.10
N LEU A 525 6.22 -1.78 23.28
CA LEU A 525 5.39 -2.95 23.60
C LEU A 525 6.24 -4.20 23.89
N GLN A 526 6.30 -4.61 25.17
CA GLN A 526 6.97 -5.86 25.57
C GLN A 526 6.31 -7.11 24.97
N VAL A 527 4.97 -7.15 24.93
CA VAL A 527 4.18 -8.24 24.32
C VAL A 527 4.53 -8.46 22.85
N VAL A 528 5.01 -7.42 22.16
CA VAL A 528 5.47 -7.51 20.77
C VAL A 528 6.90 -8.02 20.69
N ARG A 529 7.77 -7.81 21.69
CA ARG A 529 9.12 -8.37 21.70
C ARG A 529 9.13 -9.86 22.03
N GLU A 530 8.25 -10.29 22.93
CA GLU A 530 8.13 -11.69 23.35
C GLU A 530 7.60 -12.55 22.20
N GLY A 531 8.38 -13.54 21.78
CA GLY A 531 8.00 -14.47 20.69
C GLY A 531 8.15 -13.92 19.26
N PHE A 532 8.48 -12.63 19.07
CA PHE A 532 8.64 -12.07 17.72
C PHE A 532 9.75 -12.72 16.92
N GLN A 533 10.87 -13.06 17.57
CA GLN A 533 11.96 -13.76 16.88
C GLN A 533 11.51 -15.13 16.35
N ASP A 534 10.67 -15.84 17.10
CA ASP A 534 10.12 -17.14 16.68
C ASP A 534 9.11 -16.96 15.54
N ASP A 535 8.19 -15.97 15.65
CA ASP A 535 7.26 -15.60 14.59
C ASP A 535 7.97 -15.23 13.28
N LEU A 536 9.05 -14.46 13.38
CA LEU A 536 9.89 -14.03 12.27
C LEU A 536 10.60 -15.23 11.63
N ASN A 537 11.22 -16.09 12.43
CA ASN A 537 11.87 -17.32 11.95
C ASN A 537 10.86 -18.27 11.26
N VAL A 538 9.69 -18.50 11.87
CA VAL A 538 8.64 -19.36 11.31
C VAL A 538 8.12 -18.81 9.99
N THR A 539 7.85 -17.51 9.94
CA THR A 539 7.37 -16.84 8.72
C THR A 539 8.37 -16.98 7.58
N PHE A 540 9.64 -16.65 7.82
CA PHE A 540 10.66 -16.74 6.75
C PHE A 540 11.02 -18.18 6.36
N ASN A 541 10.93 -19.13 7.28
CA ASN A 541 11.07 -20.56 6.96
C ASN A 541 9.92 -21.08 6.08
N GLN A 542 8.73 -20.49 6.17
CA GLN A 542 7.61 -20.82 5.28
C GLN A 542 7.77 -20.16 3.91
N ILE A 543 8.16 -18.88 3.89
CA ILE A 543 8.39 -18.09 2.65
C ILE A 543 9.47 -18.75 1.79
N THR A 544 10.59 -19.15 2.39
CA THR A 544 11.69 -19.81 1.67
C THR A 544 11.33 -21.18 1.09
N LYS A 545 10.30 -21.84 1.61
CA LYS A 545 9.81 -23.15 1.13
C LYS A 545 8.70 -23.05 0.07
N SER A 546 8.12 -21.87 -0.17
CA SER A 546 6.89 -21.70 -0.96
C SER A 546 7.00 -20.61 -2.04
N VAL A 547 8.10 -20.62 -2.80
CA VAL A 547 8.36 -19.67 -3.89
C VAL A 547 7.42 -19.94 -5.08
N SER A 548 6.30 -19.21 -5.14
CA SER A 548 5.29 -19.23 -6.22
C SER A 548 4.53 -17.89 -6.23
N ASP A 549 3.85 -17.54 -7.34
CA ASP A 549 3.11 -16.26 -7.45
C ASP A 549 1.93 -16.16 -6.46
N GLU A 550 1.17 -17.24 -6.25
CA GLU A 550 0.17 -17.31 -5.17
C GLU A 550 0.83 -17.27 -3.77
N GLY A 551 2.07 -17.75 -3.68
CA GLY A 551 2.91 -17.62 -2.48
C GLY A 551 3.33 -16.18 -2.19
N LEU A 552 3.51 -15.33 -3.21
CA LEU A 552 3.96 -13.95 -3.04
C LEU A 552 2.94 -13.10 -2.27
N THR A 553 1.66 -13.16 -2.63
CA THR A 553 0.60 -12.38 -1.95
C THR A 553 0.48 -12.77 -0.47
N ARG A 554 0.57 -14.07 -0.18
CA ARG A 554 0.59 -14.60 1.20
C ARG A 554 1.85 -14.16 1.96
N ALA A 555 3.01 -14.22 1.31
CA ALA A 555 4.28 -13.78 1.89
C ALA A 555 4.26 -12.29 2.21
N VAL A 556 3.77 -11.45 1.29
CA VAL A 556 3.58 -10.01 1.49
C VAL A 556 2.63 -9.77 2.67
N ALA A 557 1.50 -10.46 2.76
CA ALA A 557 0.59 -10.29 3.90
C ALA A 557 1.25 -10.64 5.25
N SER A 558 2.00 -11.76 5.31
CA SER A 558 2.72 -12.17 6.52
C SER A 558 3.85 -11.20 6.89
N VAL A 559 4.62 -10.73 5.91
CA VAL A 559 5.69 -9.75 6.14
C VAL A 559 5.12 -8.40 6.53
N ALA A 560 3.99 -7.95 5.96
CA ALA A 560 3.32 -6.71 6.34
C ALA A 560 2.99 -6.66 7.83
N ARG A 561 2.58 -7.81 8.42
CA ARG A 561 2.33 -7.94 9.85
C ARG A 561 3.60 -7.77 10.67
N LEU A 562 4.69 -8.44 10.29
CA LEU A 562 5.98 -8.33 10.99
C LEU A 562 6.57 -6.92 10.87
N THR A 563 6.49 -6.32 9.68
CA THR A 563 6.95 -4.96 9.40
C THR A 563 6.21 -3.92 10.23
N LEU A 564 4.90 -4.07 10.46
CA LEU A 564 4.16 -3.14 11.34
C LEU A 564 4.65 -3.23 12.79
N LEU A 565 4.97 -4.43 13.26
CA LEU A 565 5.37 -4.69 14.65
C LEU A 565 6.81 -4.25 14.93
N TYR A 566 7.75 -4.66 14.07
CA TYR A 566 9.17 -4.32 14.18
C TYR A 566 9.78 -4.19 12.77
N PRO A 567 9.68 -2.99 12.16
CA PRO A 567 10.16 -2.74 10.80
C PRO A 567 11.64 -3.11 10.62
N GLU A 568 12.52 -2.57 11.46
CA GLU A 568 13.97 -2.74 11.36
C GLU A 568 14.40 -4.22 11.43
N ALA A 569 13.93 -4.98 12.42
CA ALA A 569 14.29 -6.39 12.57
C ALA A 569 13.78 -7.22 11.38
N THR A 570 12.59 -6.92 10.87
CA THR A 570 12.02 -7.58 9.70
C THR A 570 12.88 -7.31 8.46
N VAL A 571 13.23 -6.06 8.19
CA VAL A 571 14.06 -5.69 7.03
C VAL A 571 15.45 -6.31 7.11
N LYS A 572 16.10 -6.27 8.29
CA LYS A 572 17.40 -6.93 8.52
C LYS A 572 17.35 -8.43 8.20
N GLN A 573 16.30 -9.12 8.65
CA GLN A 573 16.15 -10.54 8.36
C GLN A 573 15.97 -10.81 6.86
N VAL A 574 15.14 -10.01 6.18
CA VAL A 574 14.95 -10.15 4.72
C VAL A 574 16.27 -9.95 3.99
N CYS A 575 17.03 -8.91 4.34
CA CYS A 575 18.32 -8.60 3.73
C CYS A 575 19.32 -9.74 3.94
N HIS A 576 19.40 -10.28 5.15
CA HIS A 576 20.27 -11.42 5.46
C HIS A 576 19.88 -12.67 4.65
N LEU A 577 18.59 -13.03 4.62
CA LEU A 577 18.12 -14.22 3.91
C LEU A 577 18.20 -14.10 2.39
N ALA A 578 18.08 -12.89 1.84
CA ALA A 578 18.24 -12.65 0.40
C ALA A 578 19.63 -13.05 -0.09
N VAL A 579 20.63 -12.91 0.78
CA VAL A 579 22.04 -13.18 0.47
C VAL A 579 22.40 -14.62 0.79
N VAL A 580 22.04 -15.13 1.97
CA VAL A 580 22.45 -16.48 2.42
C VAL A 580 21.67 -17.60 1.73
N ASN A 581 20.42 -17.36 1.32
CA ASN A 581 19.62 -18.38 0.67
C ASN A 581 19.75 -18.28 -0.86
N LEU A 582 20.49 -19.23 -1.45
CA LEU A 582 20.78 -19.28 -2.88
C LEU A 582 19.50 -19.22 -3.73
N GLY A 583 19.38 -18.17 -4.55
CA GLY A 583 18.26 -17.96 -5.48
C GLY A 583 17.03 -17.27 -4.88
N ALA A 584 16.98 -16.99 -3.57
CA ALA A 584 15.82 -16.34 -2.93
C ALA A 584 15.79 -14.80 -3.09
N HIS A 585 16.90 -14.20 -3.53
CA HIS A 585 17.08 -12.74 -3.58
C HIS A 585 15.99 -12.01 -4.37
N GLN A 586 15.57 -12.49 -5.55
CA GLN A 586 14.52 -11.82 -6.35
C GLN A 586 13.17 -11.83 -5.65
N PHE A 587 12.77 -12.98 -5.12
CA PHE A 587 11.49 -13.13 -4.42
C PHE A 587 11.43 -12.27 -3.15
N LEU A 588 12.50 -12.25 -2.37
CA LEU A 588 12.61 -11.42 -1.18
C LEU A 588 12.67 -9.91 -1.51
N ALA A 589 13.28 -9.54 -2.63
CA ALA A 589 13.27 -8.16 -3.11
C ALA A 589 11.86 -7.72 -3.52
N GLN A 590 11.10 -8.57 -4.21
CA GLN A 590 9.70 -8.30 -4.57
C GLN A 590 8.81 -8.10 -3.34
N ILE A 591 9.03 -8.89 -2.28
CA ILE A 591 8.32 -8.72 -1.01
C ILE A 591 8.63 -7.35 -0.40
N LEU A 592 9.91 -6.95 -0.29
CA LEU A 592 10.25 -5.62 0.23
C LEU A 592 9.68 -4.50 -0.65
N CYS A 593 9.79 -4.61 -1.97
CA CYS A 593 9.29 -3.60 -2.91
C CYS A 593 7.76 -3.42 -2.85
N SER A 594 7.04 -4.35 -2.23
CA SER A 594 5.60 -4.20 -1.93
C SER A 594 5.32 -3.19 -0.80
N PHE A 595 6.37 -2.70 -0.13
CA PHE A 595 6.29 -1.77 1.00
C PHE A 595 7.05 -0.45 0.76
N PRO A 596 6.58 0.44 -0.13
CA PRO A 596 7.23 1.74 -0.38
C PRO A 596 7.42 2.60 0.88
N ALA A 597 6.62 2.40 1.93
CA ALA A 597 6.80 3.08 3.21
C ALA A 597 8.16 2.83 3.87
N LEU A 598 8.88 1.77 3.49
CA LEU A 598 10.22 1.45 3.99
C LEU A 598 11.32 2.36 3.44
N SER A 599 11.03 3.18 2.42
CA SER A 599 11.92 4.28 1.97
C SER A 599 12.02 5.44 2.98
N PHE A 600 11.55 5.23 4.21
CA PHE A 600 11.61 6.17 5.32
C PHE A 600 13.05 6.60 5.62
N LEU A 601 13.26 7.92 5.66
CA LEU A 601 14.53 8.55 6.00
C LEU A 601 14.61 8.73 7.52
N GLU A 602 15.57 8.08 8.16
CA GLU A 602 15.79 8.23 9.59
C GLU A 602 16.54 9.54 9.86
N SER A 603 15.87 10.49 10.50
CA SER A 603 16.42 11.82 10.82
C SER A 603 17.24 11.86 12.12
N HIS A 604 17.33 10.75 12.86
CA HIS A 604 17.73 10.77 14.27
C HIS A 604 19.22 10.48 14.55
N GLU A 605 19.98 9.88 13.64
CA GLU A 605 21.36 9.45 13.97
C GLU A 605 22.49 10.32 13.39
N ASP A 606 22.26 11.08 12.31
CA ASP A 606 23.29 12.00 11.78
C ASP A 606 22.68 13.12 10.89
N PRO A 607 22.53 14.37 11.39
CA PRO A 607 21.87 15.45 10.65
C PRO A 607 22.59 15.84 9.34
N GLY A 608 23.84 15.39 9.13
CA GLY A 608 24.60 15.60 7.91
C GLY A 608 24.43 14.55 6.80
N ARG A 609 23.86 13.38 7.11
CA ARG A 609 23.70 12.25 6.16
C ARG A 609 22.44 11.44 6.47
N PRO A 610 21.24 11.89 6.06
CA PRO A 610 20.04 11.08 6.19
C PRO A 610 20.21 9.77 5.40
N ARG A 611 19.99 8.64 6.07
CA ARG A 611 19.99 7.30 5.48
C ARG A 611 18.57 6.75 5.55
N SER A 612 18.18 6.00 4.52
CA SER A 612 16.97 5.21 4.54
C SER A 612 17.12 4.05 5.51
N LEU A 613 16.00 3.65 6.14
CA LEU A 613 15.95 2.48 7.01
C LEU A 613 16.49 1.23 6.29
N VAL A 614 16.08 1.03 5.03
CA VAL A 614 16.50 -0.12 4.23
C VAL A 614 18.02 -0.14 4.04
N MET A 615 18.65 0.99 3.76
CA MET A 615 20.11 1.04 3.59
C MET A 615 20.89 0.79 4.87
N ARG A 616 20.44 1.36 5.99
CA ARG A 616 21.06 1.06 7.29
C ARG A 616 20.93 -0.43 7.62
N CYS A 617 19.73 -1.01 7.43
CA CYS A 617 19.52 -2.44 7.64
C CYS A 617 20.38 -3.32 6.72
N LEU A 618 20.54 -2.96 5.44
CA LEU A 618 21.41 -3.65 4.50
C LEU A 618 22.86 -3.65 4.96
N GLU A 619 23.38 -2.48 5.33
CA GLU A 619 24.76 -2.32 5.82
C GLU A 619 24.99 -3.16 7.09
N GLU A 620 24.12 -3.07 8.09
CA GLU A 620 24.28 -3.80 9.35
C GLU A 620 24.07 -5.33 9.21
N ALA A 621 23.14 -5.75 8.35
CA ALA A 621 22.77 -7.16 8.23
C ALA A 621 23.72 -7.96 7.33
N VAL A 622 24.26 -7.33 6.29
CA VAL A 622 24.97 -8.03 5.20
C VAL A 622 26.43 -7.59 5.08
N TRP A 623 26.69 -6.29 5.16
CA TRP A 623 28.02 -5.77 4.83
C TRP A 623 29.08 -6.24 5.83
N GLY A 624 30.23 -6.69 5.31
CA GLY A 624 31.29 -7.31 6.11
C GLY A 624 31.02 -8.74 6.59
N LYS A 625 29.86 -9.35 6.25
CA LYS A 625 29.50 -10.73 6.58
C LYS A 625 29.44 -11.67 5.36
N LEU A 626 29.68 -11.14 4.17
CA LEU A 626 29.76 -11.91 2.92
C LEU A 626 31.01 -12.80 2.95
N SER A 627 30.85 -14.10 2.74
CA SER A 627 31.91 -15.09 2.88
C SER A 627 32.24 -15.83 1.59
N THR A 628 31.34 -15.80 0.61
CA THR A 628 31.51 -16.50 -0.67
C THR A 628 31.19 -15.61 -1.87
N ALA A 629 31.83 -15.87 -3.02
CA ALA A 629 31.55 -15.16 -4.28
C ALA A 629 30.08 -15.31 -4.74
N ARG A 630 29.39 -16.38 -4.34
CA ARG A 630 27.97 -16.57 -4.63
C ARG A 630 27.09 -15.62 -3.81
N GLU A 631 27.42 -15.42 -2.53
CA GLU A 631 26.73 -14.45 -1.66
C GLU A 631 26.94 -13.02 -2.18
N GLU A 632 28.16 -12.70 -2.64
CA GLU A 632 28.46 -11.41 -3.28
C GLU A 632 27.61 -11.17 -4.53
N GLU A 633 27.54 -12.14 -5.45
CA GLU A 633 26.71 -12.00 -6.65
C GLU A 633 25.21 -11.88 -6.31
N GLN A 634 24.71 -12.62 -5.32
CA GLN A 634 23.33 -12.46 -4.87
C GLN A 634 23.07 -11.10 -4.25
N PHE A 635 24.01 -10.58 -3.46
CA PHE A 635 23.91 -9.24 -2.90
C PHE A 635 23.86 -8.19 -4.01
N LEU A 636 24.70 -8.31 -5.04
CA LEU A 636 24.66 -7.43 -6.21
C LEU A 636 23.31 -7.47 -6.93
N GLN A 637 22.76 -8.67 -7.15
CA GLN A 637 21.46 -8.85 -7.82
C GLN A 637 20.30 -8.31 -6.95
N PHE A 638 20.35 -8.55 -5.64
CA PHE A 638 19.38 -8.01 -4.68
C PHE A 638 19.39 -6.49 -4.66
N LEU A 639 20.58 -5.89 -4.52
CA LEU A 639 20.75 -4.43 -4.48
C LEU A 639 20.32 -3.78 -5.80
N ALA A 640 20.65 -4.38 -6.94
CA ALA A 640 20.19 -3.93 -8.24
C ALA A 640 18.66 -3.90 -8.34
N PHE A 641 17.98 -4.92 -7.80
CA PHE A 641 16.52 -4.98 -7.79
C PHE A 641 15.89 -3.87 -6.92
N LEU A 642 16.43 -3.62 -5.73
CA LEU A 642 15.92 -2.59 -4.80
C LEU A 642 16.04 -1.15 -5.36
N MET A 643 16.99 -0.93 -6.27
CA MET A 643 17.22 0.34 -6.94
C MET A 643 16.43 0.51 -8.25
N GLN A 644 15.77 -0.54 -8.77
CA GLN A 644 15.05 -0.45 -10.04
C GLN A 644 13.78 0.42 -9.91
N PRO A 645 13.54 1.35 -10.84
CA PRO A 645 12.30 2.10 -10.91
C PRO A 645 11.18 1.18 -11.42
N GLY A 646 10.33 0.69 -10.51
CA GLY A 646 9.11 -0.05 -10.84
C GLY A 646 7.91 0.87 -11.07
N SER A 647 6.70 0.39 -10.78
CA SER A 647 5.48 1.22 -10.69
C SER A 647 5.44 2.13 -9.44
N ALA A 648 6.36 1.91 -8.50
CA ALA A 648 6.52 2.67 -7.25
C ALA A 648 7.94 3.25 -7.15
N THR A 649 8.13 4.21 -6.23
CA THR A 649 9.44 4.77 -5.90
C THR A 649 10.39 3.67 -5.42
N PRO A 650 11.65 3.63 -5.89
CA PRO A 650 12.61 2.63 -5.46
C PRO A 650 12.87 2.76 -3.95
N LEU A 651 13.13 1.63 -3.29
CA LEU A 651 13.37 1.60 -1.84
C LEU A 651 14.70 2.24 -1.46
N VAL A 652 15.65 2.23 -2.39
CA VAL A 652 17.00 2.73 -2.21
C VAL A 652 17.40 3.53 -3.44
N SER A 653 18.08 4.66 -3.25
CA SER A 653 18.60 5.46 -4.35
C SER A 653 20.03 5.05 -4.79
N PRO A 654 20.36 5.14 -6.10
CA PRO A 654 21.73 5.00 -6.60
C PRO A 654 22.79 5.84 -5.87
N ALA A 655 22.42 7.07 -5.49
CA ALA A 655 23.30 7.98 -4.75
C ALA A 655 23.63 7.45 -3.35
N GLU A 656 22.63 6.93 -2.65
CA GLU A 656 22.77 6.40 -1.30
C GLU A 656 23.64 5.15 -1.27
N VAL A 657 23.44 4.23 -2.23
CA VAL A 657 24.30 3.05 -2.43
C VAL A 657 25.75 3.45 -2.69
N THR A 658 25.98 4.42 -3.57
CA THR A 658 27.34 4.86 -3.87
C THR A 658 28.02 5.45 -2.63
N LYS A 659 27.29 6.22 -1.82
CA LYS A 659 27.82 6.82 -0.59
C LYS A 659 28.12 5.80 0.51
N ALA A 660 27.31 4.75 0.61
CA ALA A 660 27.44 3.71 1.64
C ALA A 660 28.47 2.63 1.27
N PHE A 661 28.37 2.07 0.06
CA PHE A 661 29.13 0.87 -0.32
C PHE A 661 30.28 1.11 -1.30
N VAL A 662 30.44 2.33 -1.83
CA VAL A 662 31.50 2.60 -2.83
C VAL A 662 32.52 3.61 -2.30
N LEU A 663 32.10 4.84 -1.98
CA LEU A 663 33.01 5.92 -1.59
C LEU A 663 33.95 5.59 -0.41
N PRO A 664 33.52 4.87 0.65
CA PRO A 664 34.41 4.53 1.77
C PRO A 664 35.53 3.56 1.39
N TYR A 665 35.34 2.78 0.33
CA TYR A 665 36.17 1.62 -0.03
C TYR A 665 36.97 1.80 -1.33
N LEU A 666 36.83 2.94 -2.02
CA LEU A 666 37.65 3.31 -3.19
C LEU A 666 39.06 3.76 -2.79
N LYS A 667 39.80 2.87 -2.14
CA LYS A 667 41.23 2.99 -1.82
C LYS A 667 41.89 1.66 -2.15
N SER A 668 43.12 1.68 -2.67
CA SER A 668 43.85 0.49 -3.12
C SER A 668 43.88 -0.63 -2.08
N ASP A 669 44.05 -0.27 -0.80
CA ASP A 669 44.30 -1.22 0.29
C ASP A 669 43.01 -1.75 0.96
N SER A 670 41.83 -1.48 0.40
CA SER A 670 40.55 -1.94 0.97
C SER A 670 40.23 -3.37 0.53
N PRO A 671 39.90 -4.30 1.45
CA PRO A 671 39.55 -5.67 1.08
C PRO A 671 38.22 -5.76 0.31
N GLN A 672 37.33 -4.75 0.39
CA GLN A 672 36.05 -4.73 -0.31
C GLN A 672 36.08 -3.94 -1.63
N ILE A 673 37.26 -3.55 -2.12
CA ILE A 673 37.38 -2.69 -3.31
C ILE A 673 36.75 -3.31 -4.56
N GLU A 674 36.94 -4.61 -4.80
CA GLU A 674 36.39 -5.28 -5.99
C GLU A 674 34.87 -5.34 -5.96
N LEU A 675 34.29 -5.74 -4.82
CA LEU A 675 32.84 -5.71 -4.62
C LEU A 675 32.28 -4.29 -4.75
N SER A 676 32.99 -3.27 -4.24
CA SER A 676 32.61 -1.86 -4.36
C SER A 676 32.61 -1.39 -5.81
N LEU A 677 33.58 -1.82 -6.62
CA LEU A 677 33.62 -1.54 -8.06
C LEU A 677 32.50 -2.27 -8.81
N GLN A 678 32.21 -3.52 -8.45
CA GLN A 678 31.08 -4.26 -9.03
C GLN A 678 29.74 -3.57 -8.70
N ILE A 679 29.55 -3.11 -7.46
CA ILE A 679 28.38 -2.32 -7.05
C ILE A 679 28.31 -1.05 -7.90
N LEU A 680 29.40 -0.28 -8.01
CA LEU A 680 29.43 0.93 -8.80
C LEU A 680 29.03 0.64 -10.27
N SER A 681 29.59 -0.42 -10.87
CA SER A 681 29.21 -0.84 -12.23
C SER A 681 27.71 -1.13 -12.37
N LYS A 682 27.10 -1.83 -11.41
CA LYS A 682 25.65 -2.09 -11.38
C LYS A 682 24.85 -0.79 -11.22
N VAL A 683 25.26 0.11 -10.33
CA VAL A 683 24.60 1.39 -10.06
C VAL A 683 24.60 2.27 -11.32
N LEU A 684 25.72 2.36 -12.03
CA LEU A 684 25.82 3.08 -13.31
C LEU A 684 24.94 2.46 -14.40
N GLY A 685 24.59 1.17 -14.25
CA GLY A 685 23.66 0.41 -15.07
C GLY A 685 22.20 0.86 -15.01
N ILE A 686 21.80 1.58 -13.95
CA ILE A 686 20.41 1.87 -13.63
C ILE A 686 19.94 3.15 -14.36
N PRO A 687 18.79 3.11 -15.07
CA PRO A 687 18.27 4.30 -15.74
C PRO A 687 17.88 5.36 -14.70
N CYS A 688 18.24 6.63 -14.97
CA CYS A 688 17.83 7.74 -14.12
C CYS A 688 16.42 8.21 -14.47
N CYS A 689 15.53 8.28 -13.48
CA CYS A 689 14.14 8.74 -13.64
C CYS A 689 13.90 10.17 -13.12
N SER A 690 14.94 10.86 -12.68
CA SER A 690 14.89 12.21 -12.08
C SER A 690 15.43 13.25 -13.06
N GLU A 691 14.94 14.50 -12.98
CA GLU A 691 15.43 15.63 -13.78
C GLU A 691 16.90 15.96 -13.46
N GLU A 692 17.34 15.79 -12.21
CA GLU A 692 18.76 15.84 -11.83
C GLU A 692 19.33 14.43 -11.61
N HIS A 693 20.45 14.15 -12.26
CA HIS A 693 21.12 12.86 -12.11
C HIS A 693 21.79 12.72 -10.74
N TRP A 694 21.58 11.56 -10.13
CA TRP A 694 22.04 11.22 -8.78
C TRP A 694 23.55 11.41 -8.58
N ILE A 695 24.34 11.28 -9.65
CA ILE A 695 25.81 11.38 -9.62
C ILE A 695 26.30 12.74 -9.10
N LYS A 696 25.54 13.82 -9.30
CA LYS A 696 25.87 15.16 -8.80
C LYS A 696 26.02 15.18 -7.29
N SER A 697 25.20 14.38 -6.60
CA SER A 697 25.23 14.26 -5.14
C SER A 697 26.40 13.42 -4.60
N CYS A 698 27.19 12.79 -5.48
CA CYS A 698 28.27 11.85 -5.15
C CYS A 698 29.68 12.38 -5.43
N HIS A 699 29.85 13.69 -5.70
CA HIS A 699 31.14 14.31 -6.01
C HIS A 699 31.88 13.60 -7.18
N PRO A 700 31.41 13.75 -8.43
CA PRO A 700 31.88 12.95 -9.56
C PRO A 700 33.37 13.09 -9.88
N PHE A 701 33.94 14.31 -9.77
CA PHE A 701 35.36 14.54 -10.05
C PHE A 701 36.31 13.83 -9.08
N PRO A 702 36.13 13.92 -7.75
CA PRO A 702 36.85 13.06 -6.80
C PRO A 702 36.69 11.55 -7.07
N LEU A 703 35.49 11.10 -7.43
CA LEU A 703 35.24 9.70 -7.78
C LEU A 703 36.08 9.25 -8.99
N ILE A 704 36.07 10.05 -10.06
CA ILE A 704 36.88 9.84 -11.27
C ILE A 704 38.37 9.80 -10.92
N LEU A 705 38.85 10.75 -10.11
CA LEU A 705 40.25 10.78 -9.69
C LEU A 705 40.65 9.53 -8.89
N SER A 706 39.78 9.01 -8.04
CA SER A 706 40.04 7.77 -7.30
C SER A 706 40.20 6.57 -8.24
N LEU A 707 39.35 6.45 -9.26
CA LEU A 707 39.50 5.40 -10.30
C LEU A 707 40.79 5.59 -11.11
N CYS A 708 41.15 6.83 -11.44
CA CYS A 708 42.41 7.15 -12.13
C CYS A 708 43.63 6.71 -11.32
N LYS A 709 43.62 6.90 -10.00
CA LYS A 709 44.69 6.45 -9.09
C LYS A 709 44.77 4.92 -9.00
N LEU A 710 43.64 4.22 -9.06
CA LEU A 710 43.63 2.76 -9.13
C LEU A 710 44.26 2.28 -10.44
N LEU A 711 43.92 2.91 -11.57
CA LEU A 711 44.54 2.61 -12.87
C LEU A 711 46.05 2.86 -12.86
N ASP A 712 46.49 3.99 -12.30
CA ASP A 712 47.91 4.30 -12.14
C ASP A 712 48.66 3.21 -11.36
N GLY A 713 48.04 2.64 -10.32
CA GLY A 713 48.62 1.55 -9.53
C GLY A 713 48.95 0.29 -10.33
N TYR A 714 48.26 0.04 -11.46
CA TYR A 714 48.56 -1.11 -12.33
C TYR A 714 49.89 -0.99 -13.08
N THR A 715 50.47 0.20 -13.22
CA THR A 715 51.80 0.39 -13.83
C THR A 715 52.92 -0.30 -13.04
N LYS A 716 52.67 -0.57 -11.76
CA LYS A 716 53.61 -1.24 -10.85
C LYS A 716 53.06 -2.55 -10.29
N TYR A 717 51.98 -3.08 -10.86
CA TYR A 717 51.22 -4.22 -10.32
C TYR A 717 52.12 -5.39 -9.89
N TRP A 718 52.97 -5.89 -10.82
CA TRP A 718 53.88 -7.00 -10.56
C TRP A 718 55.02 -6.70 -9.58
N HIS A 719 55.25 -5.43 -9.26
CA HIS A 719 56.29 -4.97 -8.34
C HIS A 719 55.76 -4.69 -6.93
N GLN A 720 54.45 -4.84 -6.69
CA GLN A 720 53.84 -4.59 -5.39
C GLN A 720 54.17 -5.72 -4.38
N PRO A 721 54.35 -5.41 -3.09
CA PRO A 721 54.57 -6.42 -2.06
C PRO A 721 53.36 -7.37 -1.96
N ARG A 722 53.61 -8.68 -1.81
CA ARG A 722 52.55 -9.72 -1.69
C ARG A 722 51.57 -9.50 -0.54
N GLU A 723 51.96 -8.72 0.47
CA GLU A 723 51.13 -8.40 1.65
C GLU A 723 50.16 -7.24 1.40
N GLN A 724 50.36 -6.45 0.33
CA GLN A 724 49.49 -5.34 -0.02
C GLN A 724 48.31 -5.86 -0.85
N LEU A 725 47.10 -5.71 -0.31
CA LEU A 725 45.88 -6.00 -1.05
C LEU A 725 45.74 -4.99 -2.19
N PHE A 726 45.65 -5.48 -3.42
CA PHE A 726 45.38 -4.67 -4.61
C PHE A 726 44.42 -5.42 -5.54
N PRO A 727 43.49 -4.73 -6.24
CA PRO A 727 42.55 -5.39 -7.14
C PRO A 727 43.23 -6.27 -8.20
N SER A 728 42.60 -7.38 -8.56
CA SER A 728 43.10 -8.31 -9.58
C SER A 728 43.26 -7.65 -10.96
N MET A 729 44.01 -8.28 -11.86
CA MET A 729 44.13 -7.84 -13.26
C MET A 729 42.79 -7.89 -14.03
N GLU A 730 41.88 -8.78 -13.63
CA GLU A 730 40.53 -8.85 -14.19
C GLU A 730 39.70 -7.61 -13.82
N THR A 731 39.88 -7.10 -12.59
CA THR A 731 39.24 -5.86 -12.13
C THR A 731 39.70 -4.62 -12.90
N LYS A 732 40.87 -4.67 -13.58
CA LYS A 732 41.34 -3.56 -14.43
C LYS A 732 40.34 -3.23 -15.54
N ASP A 733 39.80 -4.24 -16.23
CA ASP A 733 38.78 -4.03 -17.28
C ASP A 733 37.48 -3.45 -16.70
N LEU A 734 37.09 -3.87 -15.50
CA LEU A 734 35.95 -3.32 -14.79
C LEU A 734 36.15 -1.83 -14.48
N ILE A 735 37.31 -1.45 -13.95
CA ILE A 735 37.65 -0.04 -13.66
C ILE A 735 37.60 0.80 -14.93
N LEU A 736 38.17 0.30 -16.04
CA LEU A 736 38.13 0.98 -17.33
C LEU A 736 36.70 1.19 -17.83
N SER A 737 35.85 0.16 -17.73
CA SER A 737 34.43 0.25 -18.10
C SER A 737 33.67 1.26 -17.24
N ILE A 738 33.90 1.26 -15.93
CA ILE A 738 33.29 2.20 -14.99
C ILE A 738 33.73 3.63 -15.31
N LEU A 739 35.03 3.85 -15.52
CA LEU A 739 35.60 5.16 -15.82
C LEU A 739 35.02 5.74 -17.11
N CYS A 740 34.94 4.93 -18.17
CA CYS A 740 34.34 5.33 -19.45
C CYS A 740 32.88 5.78 -19.26
N ARG A 741 32.08 4.94 -18.59
CA ARG A 741 30.66 5.23 -18.35
C ARG A 741 30.44 6.46 -17.45
N LEU A 742 31.29 6.66 -16.45
CA LEU A 742 31.28 7.88 -15.63
C LEU A 742 31.63 9.12 -16.45
N CYS A 743 32.63 9.06 -17.33
CA CYS A 743 32.96 10.18 -18.22
C CYS A 743 31.79 10.52 -19.15
N GLU A 744 31.11 9.50 -19.70
CA GLU A 744 29.90 9.66 -20.51
C GLU A 744 28.75 10.32 -19.78
N MET A 745 28.52 9.97 -18.52
CA MET A 745 27.42 10.55 -17.75
C MET A 745 27.74 11.94 -17.20
N VAL A 746 28.99 12.19 -16.82
CA VAL A 746 29.39 13.47 -16.22
C VAL A 746 29.56 14.55 -17.30
N GLY A 747 29.93 14.20 -18.53
CA GLY A 747 30.09 15.12 -19.67
C GLY A 747 28.85 15.96 -20.08
N PRO A 748 27.64 15.37 -20.25
CA PRO A 748 26.44 16.09 -20.66
C PRO A 748 25.66 16.79 -19.52
N GLU A 749 25.89 16.40 -18.26
CA GLU A 749 25.05 16.74 -17.09
C GLU A 749 25.37 18.08 -16.42
N THR A 750 26.50 18.71 -16.76
CA THR A 750 27.10 19.82 -16.00
C THR A 750 27.06 21.18 -16.69
N VAL A 751 26.10 21.33 -17.59
CA VAL A 751 25.82 22.57 -18.34
C VAL A 751 25.25 23.76 -17.51
N PRO A 752 24.71 23.66 -16.28
CA PRO A 752 24.08 24.83 -15.65
C PRO A 752 25.07 25.90 -15.14
N SER A 753 26.37 25.57 -14.95
CA SER A 753 27.38 26.55 -14.55
C SER A 753 28.74 26.29 -15.24
N PRO A 754 28.98 26.88 -16.43
CA PRO A 754 30.18 26.59 -17.23
C PRO A 754 31.50 26.96 -16.52
N GLU A 755 31.50 28.00 -15.68
CA GLU A 755 32.72 28.42 -14.96
C GLU A 755 33.19 27.40 -13.91
N LEU A 756 32.29 26.92 -13.04
CA LEU A 756 32.60 25.91 -12.02
C LEU A 756 33.00 24.57 -12.65
N TRP A 757 32.38 24.24 -13.79
CA TRP A 757 32.71 23.06 -14.56
C TRP A 757 34.14 23.14 -15.14
N VAL A 758 34.49 24.25 -15.80
CA VAL A 758 35.85 24.47 -16.33
C VAL A 758 36.90 24.45 -15.22
N GLN A 759 36.61 25.05 -14.05
CA GLN A 759 37.50 24.99 -12.89
C GLN A 759 37.69 23.56 -12.38
N SER A 760 36.61 22.76 -12.35
CA SER A 760 36.66 21.36 -11.90
C SER A 760 37.43 20.47 -12.89
N LEU A 761 37.26 20.68 -14.19
CA LEU A 761 38.05 20.02 -15.24
C LEU A 761 39.53 20.38 -15.14
N ALA A 762 39.86 21.67 -14.97
CA ALA A 762 41.24 22.11 -14.78
C ALA A 762 41.87 21.55 -13.50
N TRP A 763 41.10 21.44 -12.42
CA TRP A 763 41.53 20.79 -11.19
C TRP A 763 41.83 19.30 -11.43
N LEU A 764 40.93 18.58 -12.09
CA LEU A 764 41.12 17.16 -12.40
C LEU A 764 42.35 16.95 -13.30
N HIS A 765 42.49 17.74 -14.36
CA HIS A 765 43.65 17.70 -15.25
C HIS A 765 44.96 17.85 -14.46
N ARG A 766 45.09 18.87 -13.61
CA ARG A 766 46.28 19.08 -12.75
C ARG A 766 46.56 17.93 -11.78
N LYS A 767 45.54 17.17 -11.38
CA LYS A 767 45.72 15.99 -10.51
C LYS A 767 46.11 14.75 -11.31
N VAL A 768 45.68 14.65 -12.56
CA VAL A 768 45.99 13.52 -13.44
C VAL A 768 47.40 13.65 -14.04
N THR A 769 47.93 14.86 -14.23
CA THR A 769 49.31 15.07 -14.71
C THR A 769 50.40 14.46 -13.80
N SER A 770 50.08 14.12 -12.55
CA SER A 770 51.00 13.40 -11.65
C SER A 770 50.91 11.88 -11.74
N LEU A 771 49.96 11.35 -12.50
CA LEU A 771 49.77 9.92 -12.76
C LEU A 771 50.41 9.53 -14.10
N ASP A 772 50.38 8.25 -14.41
CA ASP A 772 50.78 7.76 -15.74
C ASP A 772 50.02 8.46 -16.88
N TRP A 773 50.74 8.78 -17.94
CA TRP A 773 50.24 9.58 -19.06
C TRP A 773 49.07 8.91 -19.79
N THR A 774 49.00 7.57 -19.81
CA THR A 774 47.89 6.85 -20.45
C THR A 774 46.56 7.08 -19.72
N VAL A 775 46.59 7.42 -18.42
CA VAL A 775 45.39 7.76 -17.64
C VAL A 775 44.76 9.06 -18.15
N GLY A 776 45.57 10.05 -18.52
CA GLY A 776 45.10 11.30 -19.13
C GLY A 776 44.34 11.06 -20.44
N LEU A 777 44.87 10.18 -21.29
CA LEU A 777 44.21 9.81 -22.56
C LEU A 777 42.86 9.12 -22.36
N ARG A 778 42.72 8.30 -21.30
CA ARG A 778 41.44 7.63 -20.96
C ARG A 778 40.34 8.63 -20.57
N LEU A 779 40.71 9.84 -20.15
CA LEU A 779 39.78 10.91 -19.81
C LEU A 779 39.43 11.84 -20.98
N LYS A 780 39.92 11.56 -22.20
CA LYS A 780 39.68 12.43 -23.36
C LYS A 780 38.20 12.72 -23.61
N GLN A 781 37.33 11.75 -23.39
CA GLN A 781 35.88 11.93 -23.53
C GLN A 781 35.29 12.97 -22.56
N LEU A 782 35.86 13.08 -21.35
CA LEU A 782 35.47 14.08 -20.36
C LEU A 782 36.12 15.45 -20.62
N PHE A 783 37.40 15.44 -21.03
CA PHE A 783 38.14 16.67 -21.32
C PHE A 783 37.71 17.35 -22.62
N GLY A 784 37.17 16.60 -23.58
CA GLY A 784 36.76 17.13 -24.88
C GLY A 784 37.90 17.91 -25.55
N ASP A 785 37.57 19.09 -26.09
CA ASP A 785 38.54 19.97 -26.76
C ASP A 785 39.24 20.95 -25.80
N HIS A 786 38.97 20.88 -24.50
CA HIS A 786 39.58 21.78 -23.52
C HIS A 786 41.09 21.54 -23.33
N PHE A 787 41.53 20.29 -23.54
CA PHE A 787 42.93 19.88 -23.41
C PHE A 787 43.35 19.02 -24.61
N LYS A 788 44.57 19.26 -25.10
CA LYS A 788 45.20 18.44 -26.12
C LYS A 788 45.57 17.08 -25.55
N ASN A 789 45.73 16.08 -26.42
CA ASN A 789 46.21 14.76 -26.02
C ASN A 789 47.71 14.81 -25.72
N GLU A 790 48.05 14.66 -24.44
CA GLU A 790 49.44 14.68 -23.97
C GLU A 790 50.07 13.29 -24.08
N VAL A 791 51.16 13.16 -24.83
CA VAL A 791 51.81 11.87 -25.16
C VAL A 791 53.34 11.96 -25.14
N PRO A 792 54.07 10.84 -24.99
CA PRO A 792 55.53 10.83 -25.09
C PRO A 792 56.04 11.40 -26.42
N ALA A 793 57.10 12.21 -26.38
CA ALA A 793 57.68 12.83 -27.57
C ALA A 793 58.12 11.79 -28.63
N THR A 794 58.54 10.60 -28.19
CA THR A 794 58.97 9.50 -29.07
C THR A 794 57.85 8.93 -29.94
N LEU A 795 56.57 9.19 -29.60
CA LEU A 795 55.44 8.79 -30.43
C LEU A 795 55.38 9.56 -31.76
N PHE A 796 55.81 10.83 -31.77
CA PHE A 796 55.86 11.66 -32.98
C PHE A 796 56.92 11.19 -33.98
N GLU A 797 57.88 10.36 -33.55
CA GLU A 797 58.90 9.78 -34.45
C GLU A 797 58.32 8.71 -35.38
N ILE A 798 57.22 8.07 -34.99
CA ILE A 798 56.61 6.95 -35.73
C ILE A 798 55.16 7.21 -36.18
N CYS A 799 54.52 8.27 -35.69
CA CYS A 799 53.16 8.66 -36.05
C CYS A 799 53.08 10.10 -36.54
N ARG A 800 52.31 10.34 -37.60
CA ARG A 800 51.99 11.68 -38.12
C ARG A 800 50.88 12.32 -37.30
N LEU A 801 51.18 12.66 -36.04
CA LEU A 801 50.22 13.27 -35.12
C LEU A 801 50.03 14.77 -35.43
N PRO A 802 48.78 15.26 -35.56
CA PRO A 802 48.51 16.66 -35.81
C PRO A 802 48.74 17.52 -34.55
N GLU A 803 49.55 18.59 -34.66
CA GLU A 803 49.95 19.42 -33.50
C GLU A 803 48.78 20.22 -32.88
N ASP A 804 47.67 20.39 -33.58
CA ASP A 804 46.46 21.04 -33.07
C ASP A 804 45.71 20.17 -32.04
N GLU A 805 45.80 18.84 -32.15
CA GLU A 805 45.13 17.90 -31.24
C GLU A 805 46.07 17.26 -30.22
N TRP A 806 47.37 17.16 -30.52
CA TRP A 806 48.36 16.40 -29.74
C TRP A 806 49.49 17.30 -29.21
N THR A 807 49.99 16.97 -28.02
CA THR A 807 51.11 17.67 -27.36
C THR A 807 52.18 16.67 -26.93
N SER A 808 53.44 16.90 -27.31
CA SER A 808 54.57 16.06 -26.90
C SER A 808 55.05 16.37 -25.48
N GLN A 809 55.33 15.31 -24.70
CA GLN A 809 55.92 15.39 -23.36
C GLN A 809 57.24 14.62 -23.27
N SER A 810 58.20 15.19 -22.56
CA SER A 810 59.49 14.55 -22.27
C SER A 810 59.36 13.70 -21.00
N LEU A 811 59.08 12.41 -21.16
CA LEU A 811 58.94 11.47 -20.05
C LEU A 811 60.22 10.62 -19.85
N PRO A 812 60.77 10.52 -18.62
CA PRO A 812 62.03 9.82 -18.37
C PRO A 812 62.04 8.34 -18.76
N ALA A 813 60.87 7.68 -18.73
CA ALA A 813 60.73 6.28 -19.08
C ALA A 813 60.80 6.01 -20.60
N TYR A 814 60.67 7.05 -21.45
CA TYR A 814 60.59 6.94 -22.90
C TYR A 814 61.80 7.63 -23.55
N GLY A 815 62.86 6.85 -23.79
CA GLY A 815 64.06 7.29 -24.50
C GLY A 815 63.97 7.07 -26.02
N MET A 816 65.03 7.43 -26.75
CA MET A 816 65.12 7.17 -28.20
C MET A 816 64.82 5.71 -28.54
N GLY A 817 63.99 5.48 -29.57
CA GLY A 817 63.58 4.15 -30.01
C GLY A 817 62.42 3.52 -29.23
N SER A 818 61.86 4.21 -28.23
CA SER A 818 60.66 3.76 -27.49
C SER A 818 59.33 4.15 -28.15
N GLY A 819 59.34 4.75 -29.35
CA GLY A 819 58.12 5.19 -30.02
C GLY A 819 57.07 4.07 -30.16
N LEU A 820 57.50 2.87 -30.60
CA LEU A 820 56.60 1.72 -30.78
C LEU A 820 55.98 1.22 -29.47
N LEU A 821 56.67 1.39 -28.34
CA LEU A 821 56.12 1.10 -27.02
C LEU A 821 54.96 2.06 -26.71
N ALA A 822 55.21 3.37 -26.81
CA ALA A 822 54.20 4.41 -26.58
C ALA A 822 52.99 4.25 -27.52
N TRP A 823 53.23 3.87 -28.77
CA TRP A 823 52.16 3.61 -29.75
C TRP A 823 51.32 2.40 -29.39
N MET A 824 51.94 1.32 -28.93
CA MET A 824 51.23 0.12 -28.52
C MET A 824 50.40 0.37 -27.26
N GLU A 825 50.91 1.14 -26.31
CA GLU A 825 50.16 1.57 -25.12
C GLU A 825 48.97 2.46 -25.49
N CYS A 826 49.10 3.35 -26.49
CA CYS A 826 47.95 4.08 -27.04
C CYS A 826 46.89 3.14 -27.62
N CYS A 827 47.31 2.07 -28.31
CA CYS A 827 46.38 1.08 -28.86
C CYS A 827 45.62 0.30 -27.75
N CYS A 828 46.18 0.21 -26.55
CA CYS A 828 45.52 -0.43 -25.40
C CYS A 828 44.42 0.45 -24.77
N VAL A 829 44.49 1.78 -24.92
CA VAL A 829 43.61 2.73 -24.23
C VAL A 829 42.14 2.57 -24.62
N SER A 830 41.82 2.60 -25.92
CA SER A 830 40.45 2.46 -26.43
C SER A 830 40.43 2.01 -27.89
N PRO A 831 39.32 1.41 -28.38
CA PRO A 831 39.20 1.03 -29.80
C PRO A 831 39.33 2.23 -30.76
N ALA A 832 38.73 3.36 -30.42
CA ALA A 832 38.82 4.57 -31.25
C ALA A 832 40.26 5.10 -31.35
N LEU A 833 40.99 5.09 -30.23
CA LEU A 833 42.38 5.52 -30.23
C LEU A 833 43.27 4.54 -31.00
N ARG A 834 43.05 3.22 -30.85
CA ARG A 834 43.72 2.19 -31.64
C ARG A 834 43.57 2.45 -33.14
N ASP A 835 42.34 2.69 -33.61
CA ASP A 835 42.08 2.91 -35.03
C ASP A 835 42.76 4.19 -35.54
N THR A 836 42.74 5.25 -34.72
CA THR A 836 43.48 6.50 -34.99
C THR A 836 44.99 6.26 -35.08
N MET A 837 45.56 5.54 -34.12
CA MET A 837 46.99 5.22 -34.07
C MET A 837 47.44 4.39 -35.28
N GLN A 838 46.60 3.48 -35.77
CA GLN A 838 46.86 2.70 -36.99
C GLN A 838 46.78 3.51 -38.28
N ALA A 839 45.90 4.51 -38.32
CA ALA A 839 45.78 5.40 -39.47
C ALA A 839 46.97 6.36 -39.57
N LEU A 840 47.48 6.82 -38.42
CA LEU A 840 48.57 7.79 -38.33
C LEU A 840 49.98 7.16 -38.31
N LEU A 841 50.08 5.82 -38.20
CA LEU A 841 51.34 5.11 -38.22
C LEU A 841 52.10 5.35 -39.54
N ALA A 842 53.33 5.83 -39.43
CA ALA A 842 54.18 6.18 -40.56
C ALA A 842 55.28 5.14 -40.73
N VAL A 843 55.02 4.12 -41.55
CA VAL A 843 56.00 3.11 -41.98
C VAL A 843 56.00 3.07 -43.50
N ASN A 844 57.18 3.20 -44.11
CA ASN A 844 57.32 3.05 -45.55
C ASN A 844 57.30 1.56 -45.95
N VAL A 845 56.12 1.08 -46.35
CA VAL A 845 55.91 -0.32 -46.75
C VAL A 845 56.70 -0.70 -48.01
N ASP A 846 57.07 0.28 -48.84
CA ASP A 846 57.87 0.05 -50.05
C ASP A 846 59.37 -0.21 -49.72
N ASN A 847 59.80 0.06 -48.48
CA ASN A 847 61.16 -0.20 -48.02
C ASN A 847 61.23 -1.47 -47.14
N PRO A 848 61.75 -2.60 -47.67
CA PRO A 848 61.76 -3.87 -46.92
C PRO A 848 62.66 -3.84 -45.68
N GLU A 849 63.72 -3.03 -45.67
CA GLU A 849 64.60 -2.90 -44.49
C GLU A 849 63.90 -2.19 -43.34
N GLU A 850 63.10 -1.16 -43.66
CA GLU A 850 62.30 -0.41 -42.69
C GLU A 850 61.17 -1.27 -42.12
N VAL A 851 60.47 -2.03 -42.97
CA VAL A 851 59.45 -3.01 -42.54
C VAL A 851 60.07 -4.07 -41.62
N ASN A 852 61.26 -4.57 -41.93
CA ASN A 852 61.96 -5.54 -41.09
C ASN A 852 62.39 -4.96 -39.73
N LEU A 853 62.91 -3.72 -39.72
CA LEU A 853 63.27 -3.03 -38.48
C LEU A 853 62.02 -2.74 -37.63
N PHE A 854 60.93 -2.31 -38.27
CA PHE A 854 59.63 -2.14 -37.64
C PHE A 854 59.13 -3.46 -37.02
N SER A 855 59.16 -4.58 -37.75
CA SER A 855 58.76 -5.90 -37.22
C SER A 855 59.55 -6.31 -35.98
N LYS A 856 60.86 -6.07 -35.97
CA LYS A 856 61.72 -6.37 -34.81
C LYS A 856 61.42 -5.46 -33.63
N GLY A 857 61.28 -4.15 -33.87
CA GLY A 857 60.89 -3.18 -32.84
C GLY A 857 59.50 -3.47 -32.27
N PHE A 858 58.56 -3.87 -33.13
CA PHE A 858 57.21 -4.26 -32.76
C PHE A 858 57.23 -5.46 -31.82
N LEU A 859 58.04 -6.50 -32.12
CA LEU A 859 58.19 -7.66 -31.25
C LEU A 859 58.71 -7.28 -29.85
N VAL A 860 59.68 -6.36 -29.78
CA VAL A 860 60.23 -5.86 -28.51
C VAL A 860 59.18 -5.06 -27.73
N ALA A 861 58.44 -4.17 -28.39
CA ALA A 861 57.34 -3.43 -27.75
C ALA A 861 56.24 -4.37 -27.26
N LEU A 862 55.91 -5.40 -28.06
CA LEU A 862 54.89 -6.40 -27.74
C LEU A 862 55.20 -7.10 -26.40
N ILE A 863 56.41 -7.64 -26.23
CA ILE A 863 56.75 -8.35 -24.99
C ILE A 863 56.85 -7.42 -23.76
N GLN A 864 57.00 -6.11 -23.97
CA GLN A 864 57.01 -5.12 -22.88
C GLN A 864 55.59 -4.75 -22.43
N VAL A 865 54.59 -4.80 -23.32
CA VAL A 865 53.21 -4.41 -23.02
C VAL A 865 52.33 -5.59 -22.62
N LEU A 866 52.51 -6.76 -23.25
CA LEU A 866 51.67 -7.95 -23.03
C LEU A 866 51.52 -8.35 -21.54
N PRO A 867 52.58 -8.33 -20.70
CA PRO A 867 52.45 -8.71 -19.30
C PRO A 867 51.56 -7.79 -18.45
N TRP A 868 51.33 -6.55 -18.91
CA TRP A 868 50.56 -5.53 -18.18
C TRP A 868 49.14 -5.36 -18.72
N CYS A 869 48.78 -6.14 -19.74
CA CYS A 869 47.47 -6.08 -20.36
C CYS A 869 46.42 -6.78 -19.49
N SER A 870 45.25 -6.16 -19.36
CA SER A 870 44.02 -6.90 -19.07
C SER A 870 43.58 -7.74 -20.29
N GLN A 871 42.54 -8.56 -20.13
CA GLN A 871 42.00 -9.33 -21.25
C GLN A 871 41.47 -8.42 -22.36
N GLY A 872 40.80 -7.31 -22.01
CA GLY A 872 40.30 -6.32 -22.97
C GLY A 872 41.42 -5.60 -23.72
N GLU A 873 42.50 -5.21 -23.04
CA GLU A 873 43.68 -4.59 -23.66
C GLU A 873 44.40 -5.55 -24.61
N TRP A 874 44.58 -6.81 -24.18
CA TRP A 874 45.19 -7.85 -25.00
C TRP A 874 44.39 -8.10 -26.28
N LYS A 875 43.06 -8.22 -26.18
CA LYS A 875 42.18 -8.38 -27.36
C LYS A 875 42.29 -7.21 -28.34
N ARG A 876 42.45 -5.97 -27.83
CA ARG A 876 42.69 -4.80 -28.69
C ARG A 876 44.01 -4.91 -29.44
N LEU A 877 45.09 -5.37 -28.79
CA LEU A 877 46.39 -5.60 -29.43
C LEU A 877 46.36 -6.75 -30.44
N THR A 878 45.66 -7.84 -30.15
CA THR A 878 45.44 -8.93 -31.12
C THR A 878 44.82 -8.39 -32.41
N ALA A 879 43.80 -7.55 -32.32
CA ALA A 879 43.20 -6.91 -33.50
C ALA A 879 44.19 -6.00 -34.25
N VAL A 880 45.08 -5.27 -33.54
CA VAL A 880 46.16 -4.48 -34.16
C VAL A 880 47.08 -5.37 -34.99
N VAL A 881 47.53 -6.49 -34.41
CA VAL A 881 48.42 -7.44 -35.08
C VAL A 881 47.76 -7.98 -36.35
N GLU A 882 46.50 -8.41 -36.28
CA GLU A 882 45.75 -8.91 -37.44
C GLU A 882 45.68 -7.88 -38.58
N GLN A 883 45.40 -6.62 -38.24
CA GLN A 883 45.31 -5.53 -39.21
C GLN A 883 46.67 -5.19 -39.83
N LEU A 884 47.76 -5.18 -39.04
CA LEU A 884 49.10 -4.94 -39.56
C LEU A 884 49.60 -6.08 -40.47
N LEU A 885 49.28 -7.33 -40.13
CA LEU A 885 49.55 -8.50 -40.98
C LEU A 885 48.75 -8.41 -42.29
N GLN A 886 47.47 -8.03 -42.22
CA GLN A 886 46.62 -7.87 -43.40
C GLN A 886 47.13 -6.76 -44.34
N ARG A 887 47.61 -5.64 -43.78
CA ARG A 887 48.17 -4.51 -44.54
C ARG A 887 49.63 -4.74 -44.97
N GLN A 888 50.23 -5.88 -44.61
CA GLN A 888 51.65 -6.21 -44.84
C GLN A 888 52.66 -5.19 -44.26
N VAL A 889 52.23 -4.42 -43.26
CA VAL A 889 53.10 -3.49 -42.51
C VAL A 889 53.93 -4.26 -41.49
N LEU A 890 53.39 -5.35 -40.96
CA LEU A 890 54.10 -6.28 -40.09
C LEU A 890 54.55 -7.50 -40.89
N HIS A 891 55.85 -7.66 -41.08
CA HIS A 891 56.42 -8.85 -41.68
C HIS A 891 56.69 -9.92 -40.61
N VAL A 892 55.97 -11.04 -40.68
CA VAL A 892 56.24 -12.26 -39.93
C VAL A 892 56.39 -13.40 -40.94
N PRO A 893 57.49 -14.17 -40.91
CA PRO A 893 57.64 -15.31 -41.80
C PRO A 893 56.67 -16.42 -41.37
N TYR A 894 56.01 -17.07 -42.33
CA TYR A 894 55.25 -18.31 -42.09
C TYR A 894 56.17 -19.54 -42.00
N THR A 895 57.45 -19.35 -41.63
CA THR A 895 58.48 -20.39 -41.64
C THR A 895 58.04 -21.63 -40.88
N LEU A 896 58.09 -22.77 -41.57
CA LEU A 896 57.76 -24.08 -41.01
C LEU A 896 58.98 -24.60 -40.24
N GLU A 897 59.24 -24.04 -39.05
CA GLU A 897 60.39 -24.41 -38.20
C GLU A 897 60.48 -25.92 -37.93
N TYR A 898 59.36 -26.63 -38.07
CA TYR A 898 59.21 -28.05 -37.77
C TYR A 898 59.05 -28.95 -39.01
N VAL A 899 59.09 -28.40 -40.23
CA VAL A 899 58.90 -29.17 -41.48
C VAL A 899 60.04 -28.89 -42.45
N GLN A 900 60.79 -29.94 -42.82
CA GLN A 900 61.97 -29.84 -43.69
C GLN A 900 61.63 -29.59 -45.17
N HIS A 901 60.39 -29.84 -45.60
CA HIS A 901 59.91 -29.67 -46.96
C HIS A 901 58.58 -28.92 -46.98
N LEU A 902 58.41 -27.95 -47.88
CA LEU A 902 57.14 -27.25 -48.06
C LEU A 902 56.06 -28.25 -48.48
N PRO A 903 54.93 -28.34 -47.75
CA PRO A 903 53.83 -29.18 -48.18
C PRO A 903 53.28 -28.60 -49.50
N LEU A 904 52.86 -29.47 -50.43
CA LEU A 904 52.17 -29.07 -51.67
C LEU A 904 50.72 -28.62 -51.39
N LEU A 905 50.51 -27.86 -50.32
CA LEU A 905 49.22 -27.39 -49.81
C LEU A 905 49.05 -25.89 -50.09
N ASN A 906 47.82 -25.44 -50.32
CA ASN A 906 47.55 -24.02 -50.50
C ASN A 906 47.36 -23.34 -49.14
N LEU A 907 48.44 -22.97 -48.48
CA LEU A 907 48.40 -22.31 -47.16
C LEU A 907 47.98 -20.84 -47.19
N ARG A 908 47.72 -20.24 -48.37
CA ARG A 908 47.33 -18.82 -48.48
C ARG A 908 46.11 -18.43 -47.63
N PRO A 909 45.04 -19.24 -47.52
CA PRO A 909 43.89 -18.92 -46.67
C PRO A 909 44.23 -18.84 -45.17
N PHE A 910 45.24 -19.59 -44.73
CA PHE A 910 45.65 -19.70 -43.33
C PHE A 910 46.98 -19.00 -43.00
N ALA A 911 47.59 -18.32 -43.99
CA ALA A 911 48.89 -17.69 -43.84
C ALA A 911 48.92 -16.70 -42.67
N ARG A 912 47.85 -15.91 -42.50
CA ARG A 912 47.72 -14.96 -41.38
C ARG A 912 47.63 -15.67 -40.04
N HIS A 913 46.91 -16.80 -39.94
CA HIS A 913 46.81 -17.56 -38.71
C HIS A 913 48.17 -18.14 -38.29
N LEU A 914 48.92 -18.67 -39.26
CA LEU A 914 50.27 -19.16 -39.04
C LEU A 914 51.24 -18.04 -38.64
N GLN A 915 51.21 -16.90 -39.34
CA GLN A 915 52.02 -15.72 -39.01
C GLN A 915 51.73 -15.21 -37.60
N PHE A 916 50.46 -15.16 -37.22
CA PHE A 916 50.04 -14.74 -35.89
C PHE A 916 50.57 -15.68 -34.80
N SER A 917 50.47 -16.99 -35.02
CA SER A 917 51.00 -18.00 -34.10
C SER A 917 52.53 -17.96 -33.99
N VAL A 918 53.24 -17.76 -35.11
CA VAL A 918 54.70 -17.58 -35.13
C VAL A 918 55.10 -16.31 -34.37
N LEU A 919 54.37 -15.20 -34.53
CA LEU A 919 54.66 -13.96 -33.80
C LEU A 919 54.63 -14.19 -32.29
N PHE A 920 53.62 -14.87 -31.77
CA PHE A 920 53.56 -15.20 -30.35
C PHE A 920 54.69 -16.14 -29.94
N LEU A 921 54.99 -17.18 -30.74
CA LEU A 921 56.13 -18.05 -30.45
C LEU A 921 57.43 -17.23 -30.32
N ARG A 922 57.70 -16.32 -31.26
CA ARG A 922 58.88 -15.43 -31.19
C ARG A 922 58.84 -14.48 -30.01
N GLY A 923 57.65 -14.01 -29.62
CA GLY A 923 57.44 -13.19 -28.43
C GLY A 923 57.82 -13.94 -27.15
N PHE A 924 57.30 -15.16 -26.98
CA PHE A 924 57.63 -16.02 -25.84
C PHE A 924 59.10 -16.46 -25.85
N GLN A 925 59.70 -16.73 -27.01
CA GLN A 925 61.14 -17.00 -27.09
C GLN A 925 61.99 -15.84 -26.56
N LEU A 926 61.60 -14.60 -26.87
CA LEU A 926 62.29 -13.42 -26.37
C LEU A 926 62.02 -13.18 -24.88
N LEU A 927 60.75 -13.29 -24.45
CA LEU A 927 60.33 -13.08 -23.07
C LEU A 927 60.92 -14.14 -22.11
N CYS A 928 61.02 -15.40 -22.54
CA CYS A 928 61.66 -16.48 -21.78
C CYS A 928 63.19 -16.54 -21.95
N SER A 929 63.78 -15.65 -22.76
CA SER A 929 65.23 -15.62 -22.94
C SER A 929 65.94 -15.19 -21.65
N SER A 930 67.23 -15.47 -21.55
CA SER A 930 68.06 -15.04 -20.39
C SER A 930 68.08 -13.53 -20.15
N SER A 931 67.69 -12.71 -21.15
CA SER A 931 67.64 -11.24 -21.02
C SER A 931 66.37 -10.76 -20.31
N CYS A 932 65.29 -11.55 -20.35
CA CYS A 932 63.96 -11.15 -19.87
C CYS A 932 63.38 -12.12 -18.83
N SER A 933 64.01 -13.27 -18.58
CA SER A 933 63.49 -14.32 -17.69
C SER A 933 63.26 -13.88 -16.24
N SER A 934 63.88 -12.77 -15.81
CA SER A 934 63.71 -12.19 -14.46
C SER A 934 62.68 -11.04 -14.41
N TRP A 935 62.06 -10.67 -15.53
CA TRP A 935 61.13 -9.52 -15.59
C TRP A 935 59.79 -9.80 -14.91
N LEU A 936 59.37 -11.07 -14.85
CA LEU A 936 58.03 -11.44 -14.42
C LEU A 936 58.06 -12.39 -13.22
N PRO A 937 57.26 -12.12 -12.17
CA PRO A 937 57.03 -13.07 -11.09
C PRO A 937 56.15 -14.26 -11.57
N PRO A 938 56.09 -15.38 -10.82
CA PRO A 938 55.30 -16.56 -11.19
C PRO A 938 53.84 -16.27 -11.51
N GLU A 939 53.20 -15.37 -10.76
CA GLU A 939 51.80 -14.99 -10.94
C GLU A 939 51.56 -14.25 -12.27
N ALA A 940 52.53 -13.44 -12.71
CA ALA A 940 52.49 -12.75 -13.99
C ALA A 940 52.65 -13.71 -15.18
N TRP A 941 53.47 -14.76 -15.02
CA TRP A 941 53.60 -15.81 -16.04
C TRP A 941 52.29 -16.54 -16.27
N LEU A 942 51.59 -16.90 -15.20
CA LEU A 942 50.28 -17.54 -15.29
C LEU A 942 49.28 -16.66 -16.05
N HIS A 943 49.21 -15.37 -15.72
CA HIS A 943 48.33 -14.39 -16.38
C HIS A 943 48.61 -14.28 -17.89
N VAL A 944 49.88 -14.11 -18.27
CA VAL A 944 50.29 -14.01 -19.69
C VAL A 944 49.99 -15.30 -20.45
N VAL A 945 50.21 -16.47 -19.82
CA VAL A 945 49.89 -17.77 -20.42
C VAL A 945 48.38 -17.92 -20.63
N GLN A 946 47.55 -17.51 -19.68
CA GLN A 946 46.10 -17.53 -19.82
C GLN A 946 45.62 -16.66 -21.00
N LEU A 947 46.17 -15.46 -21.17
CA LEU A 947 45.84 -14.57 -22.29
C LEU A 947 46.31 -15.13 -23.65
N TYR A 948 47.49 -15.75 -23.67
CA TYR A 948 48.00 -16.46 -24.85
C TYR A 948 47.10 -17.64 -25.23
N CYS A 949 46.74 -18.47 -24.26
CA CYS A 949 45.83 -19.60 -24.45
C CYS A 949 44.48 -19.15 -25.02
N ALA A 950 43.87 -18.11 -24.44
CA ALA A 950 42.64 -17.53 -24.96
C ALA A 950 42.77 -17.07 -26.41
N SER A 951 43.89 -16.43 -26.77
CA SER A 951 44.14 -15.99 -28.14
C SER A 951 44.33 -17.16 -29.13
N LEU A 952 44.98 -18.24 -28.69
CA LEU A 952 45.08 -19.45 -29.50
C LEU A 952 43.73 -20.15 -29.70
N THR A 953 42.87 -20.14 -28.69
CA THR A 953 41.50 -20.64 -28.81
C THR A 953 40.70 -19.83 -29.83
N ASP A 954 40.77 -18.49 -29.76
CA ASP A 954 40.12 -17.61 -30.74
C ASP A 954 40.69 -17.83 -32.15
N LEU A 955 42.01 -18.00 -32.27
CA LEU A 955 42.69 -18.30 -33.52
C LEU A 955 42.23 -19.64 -34.12
N LEU A 956 42.12 -20.69 -33.29
CA LEU A 956 41.66 -22.01 -33.70
C LEU A 956 40.18 -21.97 -34.15
N ALA A 957 39.32 -21.22 -33.46
CA ALA A 957 37.95 -20.99 -33.88
C ALA A 957 37.88 -20.27 -35.24
N SER A 958 38.77 -19.30 -35.47
CA SER A 958 38.89 -18.60 -36.76
C SER A 958 39.37 -19.52 -37.89
N VAL A 959 40.33 -20.42 -37.62
CA VAL A 959 40.75 -21.46 -38.58
C VAL A 959 39.57 -22.36 -38.97
N LYS A 960 38.79 -22.80 -37.99
CA LYS A 960 37.59 -23.61 -38.21
C LYS A 960 36.53 -22.87 -39.04
N ALA A 961 36.30 -21.59 -38.75
CA ALA A 961 35.36 -20.76 -39.50
C ALA A 961 35.79 -20.57 -40.95
N ALA A 962 37.09 -20.37 -41.20
CA ALA A 962 37.65 -20.22 -42.55
C ALA A 962 37.56 -21.51 -43.39
N ALA A 963 37.48 -22.69 -42.74
CA ALA A 963 37.36 -23.99 -43.40
C ALA A 963 35.93 -24.32 -43.89
N GLY A 964 34.89 -23.70 -43.32
CA GLY A 964 33.48 -24.03 -43.60
C GLY A 964 32.98 -25.35 -42.96
N PRO A 965 31.66 -25.63 -42.94
CA PRO A 965 31.14 -26.90 -42.41
C PRO A 965 31.49 -28.07 -43.36
N PRO A 966 31.86 -29.25 -42.83
CA PRO A 966 32.08 -30.44 -43.64
C PRO A 966 30.74 -30.89 -44.24
N SER A 967 30.46 -30.49 -45.47
CA SER A 967 29.25 -30.88 -46.21
C SER A 967 29.61 -31.46 -47.57
N HIS A 968 28.71 -32.31 -48.08
CA HIS A 968 28.87 -33.37 -49.09
C HIS A 968 29.85 -33.16 -50.27
N PRO A 969 30.40 -34.28 -50.83
CA PRO A 969 31.55 -34.28 -51.72
C PRO A 969 31.13 -33.94 -53.15
N ALA A 970 30.97 -32.67 -53.47
CA ALA A 970 30.89 -32.21 -54.85
C ALA A 970 31.11 -30.70 -54.91
N GLU A 971 32.37 -30.27 -54.78
CA GLU A 971 33.00 -29.11 -55.44
C GLU A 971 34.40 -28.90 -54.82
N ASP A 972 35.40 -28.56 -55.64
CA ASP A 972 36.86 -28.63 -55.42
C ASP A 972 37.44 -27.70 -54.32
N GLY A 973 36.84 -27.61 -53.14
CA GLY A 973 37.17 -26.60 -52.12
C GLY A 973 37.34 -27.05 -50.68
N THR A 974 37.55 -28.35 -50.39
CA THR A 974 37.73 -28.80 -48.99
C THR A 974 39.18 -28.58 -48.52
N TYR A 975 39.42 -27.54 -47.72
CA TYR A 975 40.71 -27.19 -47.10
C TYR A 975 41.15 -28.14 -45.96
N THR A 976 40.69 -29.39 -45.97
CA THR A 976 40.83 -30.33 -44.85
C THR A 976 42.29 -30.62 -44.52
N GLN A 977 43.16 -30.71 -45.53
CA GLN A 977 44.60 -30.98 -45.34
C GLN A 977 45.34 -29.72 -44.86
N GLU A 978 44.98 -28.55 -45.37
CA GLU A 978 45.50 -27.25 -44.95
C GLU A 978 45.14 -26.94 -43.48
N VAL A 979 43.93 -27.28 -43.05
CA VAL A 979 43.47 -27.10 -41.67
C VAL A 979 44.21 -28.05 -40.73
N SER A 980 44.29 -29.34 -41.08
CA SER A 980 45.06 -30.33 -40.30
C SER A 980 46.53 -29.89 -40.15
N PHE A 981 47.15 -29.42 -41.23
CA PHE A 981 48.50 -28.87 -41.20
C PHE A 981 48.61 -27.64 -40.27
N THR A 982 47.64 -26.73 -40.34
CA THR A 982 47.59 -25.54 -39.47
C THR A 982 47.46 -25.94 -38.00
N CYS A 983 46.59 -26.89 -37.66
CA CYS A 983 46.45 -27.43 -36.30
C CYS A 983 47.75 -28.06 -35.80
N ILE A 984 48.48 -28.82 -36.64
CA ILE A 984 49.80 -29.36 -36.29
C ILE A 984 50.78 -28.24 -35.95
N GLN A 985 50.85 -27.17 -36.74
CA GLN A 985 51.74 -26.04 -36.45
C GLN A 985 51.36 -25.32 -35.15
N LEU A 986 50.07 -25.07 -34.92
CA LEU A 986 49.59 -24.46 -33.67
C LEU A 986 49.96 -25.31 -32.46
N PHE A 987 49.82 -26.64 -32.56
CA PHE A 987 50.21 -27.58 -31.52
C PHE A 987 51.72 -27.52 -31.24
N CYS A 988 52.56 -27.51 -32.29
CA CYS A 988 54.00 -27.37 -32.14
C CYS A 988 54.41 -26.06 -31.46
N HIS A 989 53.83 -24.93 -31.87
CA HIS A 989 54.11 -23.62 -31.26
C HIS A 989 53.69 -23.59 -29.79
N LEU A 990 52.51 -24.13 -29.47
CA LEU A 990 52.01 -24.23 -28.10
C LEU A 990 52.94 -25.06 -27.21
N LEU A 991 53.38 -26.23 -27.67
CA LEU A 991 54.30 -27.08 -26.89
C LEU A 991 55.70 -26.49 -26.77
N HIS A 992 56.17 -25.75 -27.77
CA HIS A 992 57.43 -25.02 -27.66
C HIS A 992 57.34 -23.95 -26.57
N VAL A 993 56.25 -23.16 -26.55
CA VAL A 993 56.01 -22.22 -25.45
C VAL A 993 55.97 -22.94 -24.11
N ALA A 994 55.24 -24.06 -24.01
CA ALA A 994 55.18 -24.87 -22.79
C ALA A 994 56.56 -25.33 -22.29
N ALA A 995 57.47 -25.70 -23.21
CA ALA A 995 58.82 -26.13 -22.88
C ALA A 995 59.75 -24.99 -22.41
N MET A 996 59.47 -23.74 -22.79
CA MET A 996 60.28 -22.57 -22.42
C MET A 996 59.83 -21.91 -21.11
N LEU A 997 58.60 -22.17 -20.66
CA LEU A 997 58.05 -21.51 -19.47
C LEU A 997 58.78 -21.95 -18.19
N PRO A 998 58.91 -21.05 -17.20
CA PRO A 998 59.46 -21.41 -15.90
C PRO A 998 58.58 -22.45 -15.20
N ALA A 999 59.20 -23.30 -14.37
CA ALA A 999 58.50 -24.35 -13.64
C ALA A 999 57.49 -23.76 -12.63
N GLY A 1000 56.19 -24.03 -12.82
CA GLY A 1000 55.13 -23.69 -11.87
C GLY A 1000 53.80 -23.30 -12.53
N GLY A 1001 52.72 -24.01 -12.17
CA GLY A 1001 51.31 -23.58 -12.31
C GLY A 1001 50.72 -23.31 -13.70
N CYS A 1002 51.54 -23.18 -14.75
CA CYS A 1002 51.08 -22.77 -16.09
C CYS A 1002 50.62 -23.93 -16.98
N GLY A 1003 50.79 -25.19 -16.54
CA GLY A 1003 50.55 -26.38 -17.36
C GLY A 1003 49.08 -26.64 -17.70
N GLU A 1004 48.15 -26.33 -16.79
CA GLU A 1004 46.72 -26.62 -16.96
C GLU A 1004 46.07 -25.82 -18.10
N PRO A 1005 46.20 -24.48 -18.19
CA PRO A 1005 45.67 -23.72 -19.33
C PRO A 1005 46.23 -24.19 -20.68
N LEU A 1006 47.51 -24.55 -20.72
CA LEU A 1006 48.18 -25.05 -21.93
C LEU A 1006 47.66 -26.44 -22.34
N LEU A 1007 47.42 -27.32 -21.36
CA LEU A 1007 46.85 -28.64 -21.59
C LEU A 1007 45.47 -28.54 -22.25
N VAL A 1008 44.59 -27.68 -21.73
CA VAL A 1008 43.23 -27.51 -22.26
C VAL A 1008 43.26 -27.09 -23.73
N VAL A 1009 44.06 -26.08 -24.07
CA VAL A 1009 44.17 -25.61 -25.46
C VAL A 1009 44.84 -26.67 -26.35
N ALA A 1010 45.86 -27.38 -25.85
CA ALA A 1010 46.52 -28.45 -26.60
C ALA A 1010 45.54 -29.59 -26.95
N LEU A 1011 44.68 -29.98 -26.01
CA LEU A 1011 43.64 -30.98 -26.23
C LEU A 1011 42.58 -30.50 -27.22
N GLU A 1012 42.20 -29.23 -27.18
CA GLU A 1012 41.28 -28.63 -28.14
C GLU A 1012 41.88 -28.61 -29.55
N VAL A 1013 43.14 -28.20 -29.70
CA VAL A 1013 43.86 -28.23 -30.99
C VAL A 1013 43.93 -29.66 -31.55
N LEU A 1014 44.26 -30.65 -30.71
CA LEU A 1014 44.28 -32.06 -31.12
C LEU A 1014 42.89 -32.58 -31.51
N SER A 1015 41.83 -32.15 -30.83
CA SER A 1015 40.46 -32.55 -31.15
C SER A 1015 39.99 -31.94 -32.47
N GLN A 1016 40.37 -30.69 -32.78
CA GLN A 1016 40.12 -30.11 -34.10
C GLN A 1016 40.94 -30.83 -35.19
N TYR A 1017 42.22 -31.12 -34.95
CA TYR A 1017 43.03 -31.93 -35.87
C TYR A 1017 42.38 -33.29 -36.15
N GLU A 1018 41.92 -34.01 -35.12
CA GLU A 1018 41.21 -35.29 -35.24
C GLU A 1018 40.00 -35.18 -36.17
N ALA A 1019 39.13 -34.21 -35.93
CA ALA A 1019 37.90 -34.01 -36.70
C ALA A 1019 38.15 -33.75 -38.19
N PHE A 1020 39.14 -32.91 -38.53
CA PHE A 1020 39.48 -32.64 -39.94
C PHE A 1020 40.27 -33.80 -40.56
N SER A 1021 41.17 -34.41 -39.81
CA SER A 1021 41.97 -35.55 -40.28
C SER A 1021 41.10 -36.78 -40.61
N GLU A 1022 40.02 -37.02 -39.86
CA GLU A 1022 39.02 -38.06 -40.17
C GLU A 1022 38.17 -37.74 -41.39
N ALA A 1023 37.93 -36.46 -41.68
CA ALA A 1023 37.18 -36.01 -42.84
C ALA A 1023 37.98 -36.07 -44.16
N ASP A 1024 39.29 -36.34 -44.11
CA ASP A 1024 40.15 -36.47 -45.31
C ASP A 1024 39.93 -37.83 -45.99
N ALA A 1025 39.19 -37.82 -47.11
CA ALA A 1025 38.93 -39.01 -47.93
C ALA A 1025 40.05 -39.35 -48.93
N SER A 1026 41.23 -38.71 -48.84
CA SER A 1026 42.31 -38.94 -49.81
C SER A 1026 42.89 -40.37 -49.74
N PRO A 1027 43.33 -40.98 -50.87
CA PRO A 1027 43.81 -42.36 -50.91
C PRO A 1027 45.01 -42.65 -49.99
N CYS A 1028 45.77 -41.62 -49.62
CA CYS A 1028 46.95 -41.73 -48.75
C CYS A 1028 46.69 -41.24 -47.30
N ALA A 1029 45.44 -40.90 -46.94
CA ALA A 1029 45.11 -40.31 -45.64
C ALA A 1029 45.54 -41.19 -44.47
N ALA A 1030 45.38 -42.52 -44.55
CA ALA A 1030 45.78 -43.43 -43.46
C ALA A 1030 47.29 -43.40 -43.17
N LEU A 1031 48.13 -43.40 -44.22
CA LEU A 1031 49.59 -43.33 -44.06
C LEU A 1031 50.03 -41.95 -43.56
N ARG A 1032 49.41 -40.89 -44.06
CA ARG A 1032 49.69 -39.52 -43.62
C ARG A 1032 49.35 -39.34 -42.13
N ARG A 1033 48.17 -39.79 -41.70
CA ARG A 1033 47.74 -39.77 -40.29
C ARG A 1033 48.69 -40.50 -39.37
N ALA A 1034 49.20 -41.66 -39.78
CA ALA A 1034 50.19 -42.41 -38.99
C ALA A 1034 51.51 -41.63 -38.83
N ASN A 1035 51.99 -40.99 -39.91
CA ASN A 1035 53.20 -40.16 -39.87
C ASN A 1035 53.01 -38.88 -39.04
N GLU A 1036 51.88 -38.18 -39.22
CA GLU A 1036 51.53 -36.98 -38.45
C GLU A 1036 51.37 -37.30 -36.96
N ARG A 1037 50.72 -38.41 -36.62
CA ARG A 1037 50.61 -38.89 -35.23
C ARG A 1037 51.99 -39.17 -34.64
N HIS A 1038 52.85 -39.91 -35.33
CA HIS A 1038 54.20 -40.20 -34.84
C HIS A 1038 55.01 -38.92 -34.62
N PHE A 1039 54.87 -37.93 -35.52
CA PHE A 1039 55.48 -36.62 -35.38
C PHE A 1039 54.95 -35.87 -34.14
N LEU A 1040 53.63 -35.82 -33.94
CA LEU A 1040 53.01 -35.19 -32.76
C LEU A 1040 53.44 -35.87 -31.45
N GLU A 1041 53.56 -37.20 -31.43
CA GLU A 1041 54.09 -37.97 -30.29
C GLU A 1041 55.54 -37.57 -29.99
N ALA A 1042 56.40 -37.49 -31.02
CA ALA A 1042 57.80 -37.10 -30.87
C ALA A 1042 57.98 -35.65 -30.36
N ILE A 1043 57.13 -34.71 -30.78
CA ILE A 1043 57.15 -33.34 -30.25
C ILE A 1043 56.69 -33.32 -28.78
N THR A 1044 55.66 -34.11 -28.44
CA THR A 1044 55.11 -34.20 -27.09
C THR A 1044 56.11 -34.79 -26.09
N ASP A 1045 56.97 -35.72 -26.51
CA ASP A 1045 58.01 -36.30 -25.66
C ASP A 1045 59.00 -35.27 -25.10
N ASN A 1046 59.20 -34.15 -25.79
CA ASN A 1046 60.10 -33.06 -25.39
C ASN A 1046 59.51 -32.11 -24.33
N VAL A 1047 58.25 -32.31 -23.92
CA VAL A 1047 57.60 -31.49 -22.89
C VAL A 1047 58.12 -31.87 -21.50
N GLY A 1048 58.62 -30.87 -20.76
CA GLY A 1048 59.20 -31.07 -19.42
C GLY A 1048 58.16 -31.37 -18.32
N ASP A 1049 56.93 -30.87 -18.47
CA ASP A 1049 55.81 -31.13 -17.55
C ASP A 1049 55.29 -32.57 -17.75
N LYS A 1050 55.33 -33.36 -16.68
CA LYS A 1050 54.98 -34.79 -16.72
C LYS A 1050 53.49 -35.04 -16.92
N GLU A 1051 52.63 -34.22 -16.32
CA GLU A 1051 51.17 -34.40 -16.34
C GLU A 1051 50.58 -33.94 -17.68
N LEU A 1052 51.06 -32.80 -18.18
CA LEU A 1052 50.78 -32.33 -19.53
C LEU A 1052 51.21 -33.39 -20.56
N ARG A 1053 52.46 -33.87 -20.47
CA ARG A 1053 53.01 -34.87 -21.40
C ARG A 1053 52.23 -36.19 -21.37
N SER A 1054 51.95 -36.76 -20.20
CA SER A 1054 51.26 -38.04 -20.10
C SER A 1054 49.83 -37.98 -20.67
N THR A 1055 49.11 -36.89 -20.39
CA THR A 1055 47.74 -36.69 -20.86
C THR A 1055 47.69 -36.51 -22.38
N LEU A 1056 48.62 -35.73 -22.94
CA LEU A 1056 48.70 -35.54 -24.39
C LEU A 1056 49.09 -36.83 -25.12
N LEU A 1057 50.09 -37.58 -24.63
CA LEU A 1057 50.44 -38.88 -25.19
C LEU A 1057 49.26 -39.87 -25.13
N GLN A 1058 48.47 -39.85 -24.05
CA GLN A 1058 47.25 -40.65 -23.96
C GLN A 1058 46.22 -40.25 -25.02
N LYS A 1059 45.97 -38.94 -25.24
CA LYS A 1059 45.07 -38.46 -26.30
C LYS A 1059 45.59 -38.85 -27.69
N LEU A 1060 46.87 -38.63 -27.98
CA LEU A 1060 47.51 -38.99 -29.25
C LEU A 1060 47.45 -40.51 -29.50
N SER A 1061 47.59 -41.34 -28.46
CA SER A 1061 47.54 -42.79 -28.59
C SER A 1061 46.19 -43.31 -29.11
N LYS A 1062 45.12 -42.54 -28.88
CA LYS A 1062 43.75 -42.82 -29.29
C LYS A 1062 43.41 -42.25 -30.67
N LEU A 1063 44.21 -41.34 -31.22
CA LEU A 1063 44.01 -40.76 -32.56
C LEU A 1063 44.23 -41.84 -33.63
N GLY A 1064 43.17 -42.28 -34.29
CA GLY A 1064 43.22 -43.30 -35.35
C GLY A 1064 43.13 -44.76 -34.88
N ALA A 1065 42.62 -45.00 -33.67
CA ALA A 1065 42.18 -46.32 -33.21
C ALA A 1065 40.78 -46.69 -33.73
#